data_AF-A0A919PLE9-F1
#
_entry.id   AF-A0A919PLE9-F1
#
_cell.length_a   1.000
_cell.length_b   1.000
_cell.length_c   1.000
_cell.angle_alpha   90.00
_cell.angle_beta   90.00
_cell.angle_gamma   90.00
#
_symmetry.space_group_name_H-M   'P 1'
#
loop_
_entity.id
_entity.type
_entity.pdbx_description
1 polymer ?
#
loop_
_entity_poly.entity_id
_entity_poly.type
_entity_poly.pdbx_seq_one_letter_code
_entity_poly.pdbx_strand_id
1 'polypeptide(L)'
;MTPHRRDVLKLLGAGTAGALLPIPARAKAAQAAGTTQTLDGVWRFATDPGNTGEAAGWAQPGFDDSGWATLQIPGNWDVHDAWAGYRGWGWHRRTVAAPAVTAGQVVRLRFEAVYHRARVWFNGVYLGEHVGGYTPFEFDVTSRLQSTNTVVVAASNTYTIGAWWPWGGISRSVSLTVDAAVRIERQHVIATPDLGTGAGSVVNWVTLSNAGAAAKTVTVRSVFPWGASTATVTVPAGGTAEARVDSGVAAGGFELWGLDRPTLYTCDTTVSEGSTVLHQWADRFGFRKVEVRGTALYLNGEQVRLNGYNRVGDDRVVGATEPTYLVRRDLDRMKAAGAGLMRIHHVPQTPELLDYADEIGMLLIEEIPVWGSGANLDPADATTRAELRDMIRRDYNHPSIVAWSVANEIQGASEAGRTFVREMIAYIKSTLDSTRLCTYVSNSFGSAATPGAEALQYTDFACINMYGGFAGGADHVHGLYPDKPVFISEYSSDSFTFPTSREDVDFRTTSDAAATVFPGRPWIVGSSHWTFNDYRSSFGGTSPDQVRGWGIQNVWGQRKRAYAQLQATNSVVRSLGITTSAGLSLLTVEPRASMSADAPARMLRGHRLAWQVTDAQGAVIDGRIVPLPDIAPGAATLQRAVRWTDPGTAVRQRLTLLAPSGHEVASVTLDSRVPDAPVIRQVIAANGSARVVFDRVANADNYRVVGAAGADTVNGFADLTGLTNGTAVQLRVVALNGAGTSAASAPVTVTPTGTLALPPKIQDVVPVAGGFVLGFIVAPGATDHQVQAFAGGSTVRDFTTALKGSVRVTATADTVRIKGSTTVWSEAAPVPLPGMTVHGALAGDDRVAVRITPHPTAERYEVTATGGGRTVVRVVESSAVELLTVTGLLADTAQQVSVRCGTAAGWSAPQTLTTRTTPPLPTGAPGTPTGLGSSTSGGVTTLVWSAAAGAAGYLVAAADCGPERTVAVVAGATTLVLGAQGTVAGIAYRVTAVGEGGTSAPSAGYVVPGTPGPRQVTVTPLDTTVDCAGNIRYRETGTWLASSLTGVDGTPSRYSNTSGSTATWAPTLRAAATYRVEAWVPASTSSTTAAAYQITHAGGTAQVTVDQVAAGGTWRTLGTWAFAQGTAGKVVLTAGTTFARANAIRFTPV
;
A
#
# COMPACT_ATOMS: atom_id res chain seq x y z
N MET A 1 39.77 8.28 -27.21
CA MET A 1 38.92 8.52 -28.39
C MET A 1 37.76 7.54 -28.33
N THR A 2 36.56 8.07 -28.10
CA THR A 2 35.32 7.36 -27.78
C THR A 2 34.49 7.22 -29.07
N PRO A 3 33.97 6.04 -29.45
CA PRO A 3 32.95 5.96 -30.49
C PRO A 3 31.54 5.99 -29.88
N HIS A 4 30.65 6.67 -30.59
CA HIS A 4 29.29 7.02 -30.18
C HIS A 4 28.28 5.87 -30.26
N ARG A 5 27.30 5.96 -29.35
CA ARG A 5 26.24 5.01 -28.96
C ARG A 5 25.05 4.86 -29.94
N ARG A 6 25.19 5.15 -31.25
CA ARG A 6 24.03 5.35 -32.15
C ARG A 6 23.74 4.28 -33.22
N ASP A 7 24.57 3.27 -33.42
CA ASP A 7 24.41 2.36 -34.58
C ASP A 7 24.04 0.89 -34.28
N VAL A 8 23.56 0.54 -33.08
CA VAL A 8 23.12 -0.85 -32.74
C VAL A 8 21.59 -1.01 -32.63
N LEU A 9 20.80 -0.04 -33.11
CA LEU A 9 19.34 0.00 -32.91
C LEU A 9 18.50 -0.24 -34.17
N LYS A 10 18.94 -1.07 -35.12
CA LYS A 10 18.21 -1.33 -36.38
C LYS A 10 18.05 -2.79 -36.84
N LEU A 11 18.18 -3.77 -35.95
CA LEU A 11 17.94 -5.19 -36.31
C LEU A 11 17.14 -5.95 -35.24
N LEU A 12 16.00 -5.41 -34.82
CA LEU A 12 14.96 -6.13 -34.08
C LEU A 12 13.58 -5.62 -34.53
N GLY A 13 13.20 -6.01 -35.76
CA GLY A 13 11.89 -5.72 -36.34
C GLY A 13 11.29 -7.01 -36.86
N ALA A 14 10.69 -7.80 -35.97
CA ALA A 14 9.60 -8.75 -36.26
C ALA A 14 9.13 -9.33 -34.92
N GLY A 15 7.89 -9.04 -34.56
CA GLY A 15 7.28 -9.51 -33.33
C GLY A 15 7.13 -11.03 -33.32
N THR A 16 7.49 -11.61 -32.18
CA THR A 16 6.77 -12.77 -31.66
C THR A 16 6.16 -12.30 -30.35
N ALA A 17 4.84 -12.33 -30.29
CA ALA A 17 4.11 -12.18 -29.06
C ALA A 17 4.57 -13.31 -28.12
N GLY A 18 5.42 -12.98 -27.16
CA GLY A 18 5.72 -13.86 -26.05
C GLY A 18 4.41 -14.08 -25.30
N ALA A 19 3.80 -15.24 -25.49
CA ALA A 19 2.74 -15.69 -24.63
C ALA A 19 3.29 -15.66 -23.20
N LEU A 20 2.78 -14.75 -22.37
CA LEU A 20 2.91 -14.85 -20.92
C LEU A 20 2.35 -16.21 -20.54
N LEU A 21 3.24 -17.19 -20.36
CA LEU A 21 2.88 -18.45 -19.73
C LEU A 21 2.22 -18.09 -18.39
N PRO A 22 1.09 -18.73 -18.03
CA PRO A 22 0.50 -18.51 -16.73
C PRO A 22 1.58 -18.72 -15.68
N ILE A 23 1.82 -17.72 -14.83
CA ILE A 23 2.69 -17.84 -13.67
C ILE A 23 2.14 -19.04 -12.91
N PRO A 24 2.86 -20.18 -12.85
CA PRO A 24 2.38 -21.28 -12.05
C PRO A 24 2.35 -20.76 -10.62
N ALA A 25 1.16 -20.74 -10.01
CA ALA A 25 1.06 -20.75 -8.56
C ALA A 25 2.02 -21.83 -8.07
N ARG A 26 2.69 -21.63 -6.92
CA ARG A 26 3.50 -22.67 -6.30
C ARG A 26 2.67 -23.96 -6.32
N ALA A 27 3.01 -24.88 -7.21
CA ALA A 27 2.71 -26.25 -6.93
C ALA A 27 3.48 -26.47 -5.63
N LYS A 28 2.76 -26.63 -4.51
CA LYS A 28 3.31 -27.36 -3.37
C LYS A 28 3.63 -28.74 -3.93
N ALA A 29 4.79 -28.86 -4.55
CA ALA A 29 5.24 -30.07 -5.19
C ALA A 29 6.77 -30.01 -5.19
N ALA A 30 7.33 -30.35 -4.03
CA ALA A 30 8.25 -31.48 -4.09
C ALA A 30 7.49 -32.56 -4.88
N GLN A 31 7.84 -32.78 -6.14
CA GLN A 31 7.40 -34.00 -6.79
C GLN A 31 8.11 -35.10 -6.03
N ALA A 32 7.35 -35.71 -5.12
CA ALA A 32 7.85 -36.50 -4.03
C ALA A 32 8.46 -37.81 -4.52
N ALA A 33 9.73 -38.04 -4.23
CA ALA A 33 10.17 -39.38 -3.82
C ALA A 33 9.83 -39.66 -2.34
N GLY A 34 9.36 -38.64 -1.59
CA GLY A 34 9.02 -38.72 -0.16
C GLY A 34 7.62 -38.19 0.20
N THR A 35 6.93 -38.80 1.16
CA THR A 35 5.54 -38.43 1.51
C THR A 35 5.50 -37.45 2.68
N THR A 36 4.62 -36.44 2.62
CA THR A 36 4.39 -35.52 3.75
C THR A 36 2.98 -35.71 4.28
N GLN A 37 2.86 -36.01 5.57
CA GLN A 37 1.62 -36.04 6.32
C GLN A 37 1.53 -34.78 7.17
N THR A 38 0.59 -33.88 6.85
CA THR A 38 0.32 -32.72 7.71
C THR A 38 -0.28 -33.16 9.04
N LEU A 39 0.19 -32.54 10.12
CA LEU A 39 -0.37 -32.65 11.46
C LEU A 39 -1.14 -31.38 11.84
N ASP A 40 -1.50 -30.53 10.87
CA ASP A 40 -2.40 -29.40 11.07
C ASP A 40 -3.82 -29.89 11.40
N GLY A 41 -4.62 -29.06 12.03
CA GLY A 41 -5.95 -29.42 12.54
C GLY A 41 -6.10 -29.16 14.03
N VAL A 42 -7.09 -29.80 14.64
CA VAL A 42 -7.41 -29.61 16.06
C VAL A 42 -6.48 -30.46 16.93
N TRP A 43 -5.82 -29.82 17.90
CA TRP A 43 -4.98 -30.45 18.92
C TRP A 43 -5.61 -30.25 20.30
N ARG A 44 -5.29 -31.13 21.25
CA ARG A 44 -5.60 -30.92 22.67
C ARG A 44 -4.69 -29.83 23.22
N PHE A 45 -5.22 -28.97 24.09
CA PHE A 45 -4.53 -27.81 24.63
C PHE A 45 -4.80 -27.61 26.13
N ALA A 46 -3.74 -27.35 26.90
CA ALA A 46 -3.82 -26.93 28.30
C ALA A 46 -2.78 -25.86 28.62
N THR A 47 -3.17 -24.85 29.39
CA THR A 47 -2.25 -23.88 30.01
C THR A 47 -1.59 -24.49 31.24
N ASP A 48 -0.31 -24.19 31.48
CA ASP A 48 0.46 -24.67 32.62
C ASP A 48 1.00 -23.49 33.46
N PRO A 49 0.12 -22.78 34.20
CA PRO A 49 0.51 -21.61 34.99
C PRO A 49 1.51 -21.93 36.10
N GLY A 50 1.54 -23.18 36.58
CA GLY A 50 2.48 -23.65 37.60
C GLY A 50 3.79 -24.20 37.06
N ASN A 51 3.94 -24.32 35.73
CA ASN A 51 5.06 -25.03 35.09
C ASN A 51 5.27 -26.44 35.69
N THR A 52 4.17 -27.18 35.87
CA THR A 52 4.14 -28.50 36.51
C THR A 52 3.87 -29.63 35.53
N GLY A 53 3.54 -29.34 34.26
CA GLY A 53 3.09 -30.33 33.29
C GLY A 53 4.12 -31.43 33.02
N GLU A 54 5.41 -31.09 33.03
CA GLU A 54 6.49 -32.06 32.87
C GLU A 54 6.55 -33.03 34.07
N ALA A 55 6.54 -32.50 35.30
CA ALA A 55 6.55 -33.30 36.52
C ALA A 55 5.27 -34.13 36.70
N ALA A 56 4.14 -33.63 36.20
CA ALA A 56 2.85 -34.32 36.19
C ALA A 56 2.71 -35.34 35.04
N GLY A 57 3.74 -35.52 34.21
CA GLY A 57 3.78 -36.54 33.16
C GLY A 57 2.89 -36.25 31.95
N TRP A 58 2.58 -34.98 31.66
CA TRP A 58 1.69 -34.61 30.54
C TRP A 58 2.22 -35.02 29.16
N ALA A 59 3.52 -35.26 29.04
CA ALA A 59 4.16 -35.78 27.82
C ALA A 59 3.92 -37.30 27.59
N GLN A 60 3.45 -38.03 28.60
CA GLN A 60 3.40 -39.49 28.54
C GLN A 60 2.25 -39.98 27.61
N PRO A 61 2.45 -41.06 26.84
CA PRO A 61 1.42 -41.59 25.94
C PRO A 61 0.12 -42.00 26.66
N GLY A 62 0.22 -42.47 27.91
CA GLY A 62 -0.92 -42.88 28.73
C GLY A 62 -1.59 -41.76 29.53
N PHE A 63 -1.16 -40.51 29.38
CA PHE A 63 -1.76 -39.38 30.08
C PHE A 63 -3.21 -39.14 29.60
N ASP A 64 -4.13 -38.93 30.54
CA ASP A 64 -5.53 -38.61 30.26
C ASP A 64 -5.70 -37.11 29.99
N ASP A 65 -5.81 -36.75 28.71
CA ASP A 65 -6.03 -35.38 28.23
C ASP A 65 -7.51 -35.10 27.92
N SER A 66 -8.45 -35.94 28.38
CA SER A 66 -9.88 -35.74 28.13
C SER A 66 -10.42 -34.42 28.69
N GLY A 67 -9.81 -33.93 29.79
CA GLY A 67 -10.08 -32.63 30.38
C GLY A 67 -9.41 -31.44 29.70
N TRP A 68 -8.56 -31.65 28.69
CA TRP A 68 -7.91 -30.58 27.96
C TRP A 68 -8.88 -29.95 26.95
N ALA A 69 -8.74 -28.64 26.77
CA ALA A 69 -9.43 -27.92 25.72
C ALA A 69 -8.88 -28.32 24.34
N THR A 70 -9.40 -27.70 23.29
CA THR A 70 -8.90 -27.90 21.92
C THR A 70 -8.48 -26.58 21.29
N LEU A 71 -7.40 -26.62 20.50
CA LEU A 71 -6.88 -25.48 19.76
C LEU A 71 -6.63 -25.90 18.30
N GLN A 72 -7.01 -25.05 17.35
CA GLN A 72 -6.68 -25.23 15.94
C GLN A 72 -5.19 -24.92 15.73
N ILE A 73 -4.45 -25.81 15.06
CA ILE A 73 -3.06 -25.62 14.64
C ILE A 73 -2.99 -25.58 13.11
N PRO A 74 -2.28 -24.61 12.50
CA PRO A 74 -1.59 -23.48 13.14
C PRO A 74 -2.55 -22.54 13.89
N GLY A 75 -2.13 -22.01 15.04
CA GLY A 75 -2.98 -21.16 15.86
C GLY A 75 -2.32 -20.59 17.11
N ASN A 76 -2.90 -19.50 17.59
CA ASN A 76 -2.48 -18.84 18.82
C ASN A 76 -3.57 -18.90 19.89
N TRP A 77 -3.24 -19.29 21.12
CA TRP A 77 -4.25 -19.35 22.19
C TRP A 77 -4.77 -17.97 22.59
N ASP A 78 -3.99 -16.91 22.38
CA ASP A 78 -4.34 -15.52 22.70
C ASP A 78 -5.56 -14.96 21.92
N VAL A 79 -6.01 -15.63 20.85
CA VAL A 79 -7.23 -15.25 20.10
C VAL A 79 -8.51 -15.82 20.72
N HIS A 80 -8.37 -16.66 21.74
CA HIS A 80 -9.47 -17.26 22.49
C HIS A 80 -9.62 -16.57 23.83
N ASP A 81 -10.85 -16.20 24.15
CA ASP A 81 -11.21 -15.44 25.34
C ASP A 81 -10.62 -15.99 26.65
N ALA A 82 -10.66 -17.31 26.83
CA ALA A 82 -10.17 -17.97 28.04
C ALA A 82 -8.65 -17.82 28.27
N TRP A 83 -7.88 -17.57 27.21
CA TRP A 83 -6.41 -17.55 27.24
C TRP A 83 -5.82 -16.25 26.69
N ALA A 84 -6.65 -15.25 26.39
CA ALA A 84 -6.26 -13.99 25.76
C ALA A 84 -5.23 -13.17 26.55
N GLY A 85 -5.11 -13.41 27.87
CA GLY A 85 -4.11 -12.80 28.75
C GLY A 85 -3.07 -13.78 29.30
N TYR A 86 -3.11 -15.06 28.89
CA TYR A 86 -2.22 -16.07 29.44
C TYR A 86 -0.78 -15.89 28.94
N ARG A 87 0.17 -15.92 29.89
CA ARG A 87 1.61 -15.88 29.64
C ARG A 87 2.27 -17.03 30.38
N GLY A 88 2.96 -17.89 29.65
CA GLY A 88 3.56 -19.10 30.22
C GLY A 88 3.61 -20.26 29.23
N TRP A 89 3.70 -21.46 29.77
CA TRP A 89 3.75 -22.71 29.01
C TRP A 89 2.35 -23.19 28.61
N GLY A 90 2.11 -23.32 27.31
CA GLY A 90 0.94 -23.98 26.75
C GLY A 90 1.31 -25.34 26.18
N TRP A 91 0.65 -26.40 26.64
CA TRP A 91 0.88 -27.77 26.19
C TRP A 91 -0.10 -28.16 25.09
N HIS A 92 0.42 -28.75 24.02
CA HIS A 92 -0.32 -29.22 22.85
C HIS A 92 -0.10 -30.72 22.71
N ARG A 93 -1.17 -31.49 22.53
CA ARG A 93 -1.09 -32.94 22.38
C ARG A 93 -1.94 -33.42 21.21
N ARG A 94 -1.38 -34.32 20.39
CA ARG A 94 -2.10 -34.96 19.29
C ARG A 94 -1.64 -36.39 19.08
N THR A 95 -2.61 -37.26 18.82
CA THR A 95 -2.39 -38.62 18.38
C THR A 95 -2.44 -38.70 16.85
N VAL A 96 -1.49 -39.41 16.25
CA VAL A 96 -1.34 -39.52 14.80
C VAL A 96 -0.99 -40.95 14.41
N ALA A 97 -1.56 -41.45 13.32
CA ALA A 97 -1.13 -42.72 12.75
C ALA A 97 0.31 -42.59 12.20
N ALA A 98 1.09 -43.68 12.26
CA ALA A 98 2.37 -43.70 11.56
C ALA A 98 2.17 -43.58 10.04
N PRO A 99 3.06 -42.84 9.35
CA PRO A 99 3.10 -42.86 7.89
C PRO A 99 3.59 -44.22 7.40
N ALA A 100 3.33 -44.53 6.13
CA ALA A 100 3.93 -45.71 5.49
C ALA A 100 5.44 -45.48 5.29
N VAL A 101 6.27 -46.44 5.72
CA VAL A 101 7.73 -46.37 5.65
C VAL A 101 8.29 -47.66 5.08
N THR A 102 9.23 -47.54 4.14
CA THR A 102 9.98 -48.65 3.55
C THR A 102 11.45 -48.64 4.02
N ALA A 103 12.16 -49.74 3.81
CA ALA A 103 13.55 -49.86 4.24
C ALA A 103 14.43 -48.77 3.59
N GLY A 104 15.25 -48.09 4.41
CA GLY A 104 16.14 -47.01 3.96
C GLY A 104 15.51 -45.62 3.90
N GLN A 105 14.24 -45.48 4.32
CA GLN A 105 13.59 -44.19 4.52
C GLN A 105 13.73 -43.70 5.97
N VAL A 106 13.63 -42.39 6.12
CA VAL A 106 13.75 -41.66 7.39
C VAL A 106 12.50 -40.82 7.58
N VAL A 107 11.94 -40.85 8.78
CA VAL A 107 10.76 -40.08 9.17
C VAL A 107 11.15 -38.92 10.07
N ARG A 108 10.77 -37.71 9.68
CA ARG A 108 11.09 -36.47 10.42
C ARG A 108 9.83 -35.76 10.87
N LEU A 109 9.78 -35.38 12.15
CA LEU A 109 8.78 -34.48 12.69
C LEU A 109 9.26 -33.04 12.52
N ARG A 110 8.53 -32.23 11.76
CA ARG A 110 8.91 -30.88 11.38
C ARG A 110 7.89 -29.85 11.86
N PHE A 111 8.39 -28.74 12.37
CA PHE A 111 7.63 -27.55 12.79
C PHE A 111 8.07 -26.36 11.94
N GLU A 112 7.12 -25.64 11.36
CA GLU A 112 7.43 -24.44 10.57
C GLU A 112 7.66 -23.20 11.44
N ALA A 113 6.98 -23.09 12.58
CA ALA A 113 7.24 -22.07 13.61
C ALA A 113 6.46 -22.39 14.90
N VAL A 114 7.10 -22.16 16.05
CA VAL A 114 6.48 -22.20 17.38
C VAL A 114 7.00 -21.01 18.19
N TYR A 115 6.12 -20.12 18.62
CA TYR A 115 6.53 -18.91 19.33
C TYR A 115 6.56 -19.12 20.85
N HIS A 116 7.63 -18.75 21.58
CA HIS A 116 9.01 -18.45 21.17
C HIS A 116 9.99 -19.57 21.56
N ARG A 117 9.65 -20.34 22.60
CA ARG A 117 10.40 -21.51 23.03
C ARG A 117 9.51 -22.73 22.95
N ALA A 118 10.03 -23.82 22.37
CA ALA A 118 9.30 -25.06 22.18
C ALA A 118 10.08 -26.24 22.77
N ARG A 119 9.42 -27.08 23.55
CA ARG A 119 9.92 -28.39 23.98
C ARG A 119 9.06 -29.47 23.35
N VAL A 120 9.69 -30.49 22.79
CA VAL A 120 8.99 -31.50 21.98
C VAL A 120 9.23 -32.90 22.51
N TRP A 121 8.15 -33.68 22.59
CA TRP A 121 8.17 -35.10 22.88
C TRP A 121 7.45 -35.90 21.80
N PHE A 122 7.95 -37.11 21.55
CA PHE A 122 7.34 -38.09 20.66
C PHE A 122 7.27 -39.44 21.36
N ASN A 123 6.07 -39.98 21.53
CA ASN A 123 5.80 -41.21 22.28
C ASN A 123 6.40 -41.20 23.71
N GLY A 124 6.30 -40.05 24.40
CA GLY A 124 6.82 -39.86 25.76
C GLY A 124 8.33 -39.57 25.83
N VAL A 125 9.06 -39.69 24.72
CA VAL A 125 10.50 -39.42 24.69
C VAL A 125 10.76 -37.95 24.34
N TYR A 126 11.55 -37.27 25.15
CA TYR A 126 11.98 -35.91 24.89
C TYR A 126 12.94 -35.86 23.70
N LEU A 127 12.62 -35.02 22.70
CA LEU A 127 13.42 -34.86 21.49
C LEU A 127 14.37 -33.67 21.56
N GLY A 128 13.95 -32.57 22.19
CA GLY A 128 14.77 -31.37 22.34
C GLY A 128 13.98 -30.09 22.54
N GLU A 129 14.72 -28.98 22.59
CA GLU A 129 14.20 -27.61 22.71
C GLU A 129 14.59 -26.78 21.48
N HIS A 130 13.69 -25.90 21.04
CA HIS A 130 13.95 -24.86 20.04
C HIS A 130 13.70 -23.48 20.64
N VAL A 131 14.59 -22.52 20.35
CA VAL A 131 14.44 -21.10 20.70
C VAL A 131 14.45 -20.29 19.41
N GLY A 132 13.44 -19.43 19.26
CA GLY A 132 13.19 -18.68 18.04
C GLY A 132 11.76 -18.90 17.58
N GLY A 133 11.06 -17.82 17.23
CA GLY A 133 9.61 -17.85 17.01
C GLY A 133 9.14 -18.01 15.56
N TYR A 134 10.06 -18.01 14.59
CA TYR A 134 9.71 -17.71 13.19
C TYR A 134 10.42 -18.57 12.14
N THR A 135 11.33 -19.46 12.54
CA THR A 135 12.10 -20.34 11.66
C THR A 135 11.76 -21.81 11.91
N PRO A 136 11.88 -22.67 10.88
CA PRO A 136 11.53 -24.08 10.99
C PRO A 136 12.60 -24.90 11.74
N PHE A 137 12.19 -25.99 12.38
CA PHE A 137 13.06 -27.00 12.99
C PHE A 137 12.45 -28.40 12.90
N GLU A 138 13.27 -29.44 13.03
CA GLU A 138 12.82 -30.83 12.84
C GLU A 138 13.63 -31.85 13.65
N PHE A 139 13.06 -33.05 13.84
CA PHE A 139 13.66 -34.18 14.54
C PHE A 139 13.48 -35.48 13.77
N ASP A 140 14.50 -36.34 13.72
CA ASP A 140 14.38 -37.71 13.24
C ASP A 140 13.65 -38.58 14.29
N VAL A 141 12.50 -39.12 13.90
CA VAL A 141 11.64 -39.96 14.76
C VAL A 141 11.56 -41.41 14.27
N THR A 142 12.37 -41.81 13.28
CA THR A 142 12.29 -43.11 12.59
C THR A 142 12.32 -44.29 13.55
N SER A 143 13.29 -44.31 14.47
CA SER A 143 13.47 -45.41 15.44
C SER A 143 12.42 -45.44 16.55
N ARG A 144 11.51 -44.47 16.59
CA ARG A 144 10.51 -44.29 17.65
C ARG A 144 9.08 -44.48 17.16
N LEU A 145 8.89 -44.79 15.88
CA LEU A 145 7.58 -45.00 15.29
C LEU A 145 6.87 -46.20 15.91
N GLN A 146 5.60 -45.98 16.22
CA GLN A 146 4.62 -46.98 16.63
C GLN A 146 3.44 -46.92 15.65
N SER A 147 2.52 -47.89 15.68
CA SER A 147 1.33 -47.87 14.83
C SER A 147 0.49 -46.60 15.05
N THR A 148 0.39 -46.18 16.31
CA THR A 148 -0.21 -44.93 16.76
C THR A 148 0.81 -44.15 17.58
N ASN A 149 1.03 -42.88 17.25
CA ASN A 149 2.05 -42.04 17.85
C ASN A 149 1.42 -40.86 18.57
N THR A 150 2.04 -40.40 19.65
CA THR A 150 1.66 -39.21 20.39
C THR A 150 2.74 -38.14 20.22
N VAL A 151 2.34 -36.97 19.72
CA VAL A 151 3.18 -35.78 19.64
C VAL A 151 2.75 -34.81 20.73
N VAL A 152 3.72 -34.34 21.53
CA VAL A 152 3.47 -33.35 22.57
C VAL A 152 4.44 -32.18 22.42
N VAL A 153 3.91 -30.96 22.52
CA VAL A 153 4.68 -29.72 22.42
C VAL A 153 4.30 -28.79 23.56
N ALA A 154 5.28 -28.39 24.38
CA ALA A 154 5.13 -27.27 25.31
C ALA A 154 5.71 -26.02 24.66
N ALA A 155 4.85 -25.03 24.38
CA ALA A 155 5.23 -23.75 23.78
C ALA A 155 5.15 -22.63 24.84
N SER A 156 6.12 -21.72 24.87
CA SER A 156 6.14 -20.59 25.81
C SER A 156 6.18 -19.25 25.12
N ASN A 157 5.25 -18.35 25.49
CA ASN A 157 5.17 -16.96 25.03
C ASN A 157 5.67 -15.94 26.07
N THR A 158 6.54 -16.36 26.99
CA THR A 158 7.09 -15.46 28.02
C THR A 158 8.13 -14.49 27.47
N TYR A 159 8.70 -14.76 26.29
CA TYR A 159 9.60 -13.83 25.62
C TYR A 159 8.80 -12.66 25.04
N THR A 160 9.17 -11.44 25.43
CA THR A 160 8.54 -10.20 24.96
C THR A 160 9.61 -9.26 24.45
N ILE A 161 9.42 -8.72 23.26
CA ILE A 161 10.37 -7.83 22.61
C ILE A 161 9.61 -6.79 21.78
N GLY A 162 10.13 -5.57 21.76
CA GLY A 162 9.55 -4.44 21.03
C GLY A 162 8.10 -4.13 21.40
N ALA A 163 7.37 -3.58 20.42
CA ALA A 163 6.02 -3.08 20.62
C ALA A 163 4.92 -4.05 20.20
N TRP A 164 5.21 -5.29 19.80
CA TRP A 164 4.20 -6.24 19.31
C TRP A 164 3.75 -7.25 20.37
N TRP A 165 2.66 -7.96 20.07
CA TRP A 165 2.08 -8.94 20.99
C TRP A 165 2.84 -10.28 20.94
N PRO A 166 3.19 -10.89 22.09
CA PRO A 166 3.85 -12.20 22.15
C PRO A 166 2.79 -13.31 21.97
N TRP A 167 2.35 -13.51 20.73
CA TRP A 167 1.36 -14.51 20.36
C TRP A 167 1.85 -15.93 20.66
N GLY A 168 1.23 -16.62 21.62
CA GLY A 168 1.67 -17.95 22.02
C GLY A 168 1.02 -19.07 21.21
N GLY A 169 1.78 -20.11 20.89
CA GLY A 169 1.27 -21.28 20.19
C GLY A 169 2.20 -21.83 19.12
N ILE A 170 1.71 -22.86 18.45
CA ILE A 170 2.29 -23.41 17.22
C ILE A 170 1.74 -22.56 16.07
N SER A 171 2.47 -21.51 15.69
CA SER A 171 1.99 -20.45 14.80
C SER A 171 2.01 -20.82 13.31
N ARG A 172 2.77 -21.84 12.91
CA ARG A 172 2.80 -22.38 11.53
C ARG A 172 2.75 -23.92 11.53
N SER A 173 2.62 -24.50 10.34
CA SER A 173 2.30 -25.92 10.15
C SER A 173 3.25 -26.90 10.84
N VAL A 174 2.71 -28.09 11.14
CA VAL A 174 3.46 -29.25 11.65
C VAL A 174 3.29 -30.42 10.70
N SER A 175 4.33 -31.23 10.46
CA SER A 175 4.25 -32.38 9.56
C SER A 175 5.16 -33.53 9.96
N LEU A 176 4.82 -34.74 9.47
CA LEU A 176 5.75 -35.86 9.35
C LEU A 176 6.18 -35.97 7.89
N THR A 177 7.48 -35.93 7.61
CA THR A 177 8.02 -36.18 6.26
C THR A 177 8.73 -37.53 6.22
N VAL A 178 8.53 -38.29 5.15
CA VAL A 178 9.17 -39.59 4.91
C VAL A 178 9.99 -39.50 3.64
N ASP A 179 11.31 -39.46 3.78
CA ASP A 179 12.24 -39.30 2.67
C ASP A 179 13.28 -40.42 2.65
N ALA A 180 14.02 -40.59 1.55
CA ALA A 180 15.20 -41.44 1.58
C ALA A 180 16.24 -40.93 2.58
N ALA A 181 17.13 -41.82 3.04
CA ALA A 181 18.21 -41.44 3.96
C ALA A 181 19.10 -40.31 3.41
N VAL A 182 19.36 -40.31 2.10
CA VAL A 182 19.99 -39.17 1.42
C VAL A 182 18.92 -38.21 0.92
N ARG A 183 19.01 -36.95 1.33
CA ARG A 183 18.09 -35.89 0.89
C ARG A 183 18.82 -34.59 0.60
N ILE A 184 18.11 -33.70 -0.07
CA ILE A 184 18.47 -32.29 -0.20
C ILE A 184 18.02 -31.59 1.08
N GLU A 185 18.96 -30.98 1.80
CA GLU A 185 18.63 -30.11 2.93
C GLU A 185 18.37 -28.68 2.48
N ARG A 186 19.16 -28.22 1.50
CA ARG A 186 19.15 -26.85 1.02
C ARG A 186 19.55 -26.80 -0.45
N GLN A 187 18.94 -25.87 -1.17
CA GLN A 187 19.25 -25.54 -2.55
C GLN A 187 19.39 -24.02 -2.66
N HIS A 188 20.57 -23.53 -3.03
CA HIS A 188 20.86 -22.10 -3.18
C HIS A 188 21.09 -21.79 -4.66
N VAL A 189 20.14 -21.10 -5.28
CA VAL A 189 20.16 -20.77 -6.70
C VAL A 189 20.58 -19.31 -6.89
N ILE A 190 21.80 -19.10 -7.37
CA ILE A 190 22.34 -17.76 -7.64
C ILE A 190 22.23 -17.49 -9.14
N ALA A 191 21.29 -16.63 -9.53
CA ALA A 191 21.09 -16.19 -10.91
C ALA A 191 21.65 -14.79 -11.15
N THR A 192 22.70 -14.68 -11.95
CA THR A 192 23.42 -13.43 -12.20
C THR A 192 23.27 -13.01 -13.66
N PRO A 193 22.60 -11.87 -13.94
CA PRO A 193 22.57 -11.32 -15.29
C PRO A 193 23.81 -10.48 -15.59
N ASP A 194 24.38 -10.63 -16.79
CA ASP A 194 25.35 -9.70 -17.35
C ASP A 194 24.60 -8.67 -18.21
N LEU A 195 24.41 -7.47 -17.65
CA LEU A 195 23.69 -6.38 -18.31
C LEU A 195 24.44 -5.81 -19.53
N GLY A 196 25.74 -6.09 -19.69
CA GLY A 196 26.54 -5.63 -20.82
C GLY A 196 26.40 -6.51 -22.05
N THR A 197 26.37 -7.83 -21.85
CA THR A 197 26.23 -8.82 -22.95
C THR A 197 24.80 -9.29 -23.16
N GLY A 198 23.94 -9.16 -22.14
CA GLY A 198 22.59 -9.70 -22.10
C GLY A 198 22.53 -11.19 -21.76
N ALA A 199 23.68 -11.85 -21.55
CA ALA A 199 23.76 -13.24 -21.11
C ALA A 199 23.53 -13.39 -19.60
N GLY A 200 23.33 -14.62 -19.14
CA GLY A 200 23.11 -14.94 -17.73
C GLY A 200 23.87 -16.18 -17.29
N SER A 201 24.19 -16.25 -16.00
CA SER A 201 24.72 -17.45 -15.36
C SER A 201 23.86 -17.85 -14.16
N VAL A 202 23.72 -19.15 -13.95
CA VAL A 202 23.09 -19.74 -12.78
C VAL A 202 24.03 -20.73 -12.12
N VAL A 203 24.25 -20.55 -10.82
CA VAL A 203 24.97 -21.50 -9.98
C VAL A 203 23.98 -22.07 -8.98
N ASN A 204 23.80 -23.39 -8.98
CA ASN A 204 23.01 -24.08 -7.98
C ASN A 204 23.93 -24.82 -7.00
N TRP A 205 23.94 -24.40 -5.74
CA TRP A 205 24.59 -25.12 -4.64
C TRP A 205 23.58 -25.97 -3.89
N VAL A 206 23.79 -27.28 -3.91
CA VAL A 206 22.89 -28.26 -3.29
C VAL A 206 23.58 -28.88 -2.10
N THR A 207 23.10 -28.59 -0.89
CA THR A 207 23.55 -29.25 0.34
C THR A 207 22.74 -30.52 0.54
N LEU A 208 23.44 -31.64 0.65
CA LEU A 208 22.87 -32.96 0.88
C LEU A 208 23.21 -33.44 2.29
N SER A 209 22.30 -34.17 2.92
CA SER A 209 22.59 -34.99 4.10
C SER A 209 22.32 -36.45 3.85
N ASN A 210 22.98 -37.31 4.61
CA ASN A 210 22.80 -38.75 4.58
C ASN A 210 22.62 -39.28 6.01
N ALA A 211 21.39 -39.60 6.37
CA ALA A 211 21.06 -40.22 7.66
C ALA A 211 21.29 -41.74 7.68
N GLY A 212 21.82 -42.32 6.59
CA GLY A 212 22.11 -43.74 6.47
C GLY A 212 23.44 -44.14 7.11
N ALA A 213 23.62 -45.45 7.28
CA ALA A 213 24.81 -46.03 7.91
C ALA A 213 26.04 -46.15 6.99
N ALA A 214 25.90 -45.86 5.70
CA ALA A 214 26.97 -45.96 4.72
C ALA A 214 27.04 -44.69 3.86
N ALA A 215 28.25 -44.31 3.45
CA ALA A 215 28.44 -43.23 2.49
C ALA A 215 27.80 -43.60 1.16
N LYS A 216 27.21 -42.62 0.48
CA LYS A 216 26.55 -42.80 -0.82
C LYS A 216 27.09 -41.83 -1.86
N THR A 217 27.46 -42.35 -3.02
CA THR A 217 27.78 -41.53 -4.20
C THR A 217 26.51 -41.31 -5.00
N VAL A 218 26.12 -40.06 -5.17
CA VAL A 218 24.86 -39.67 -5.82
C VAL A 218 25.11 -38.69 -6.97
N THR A 219 24.22 -38.76 -7.96
CA THR A 219 24.13 -37.79 -9.04
C THR A 219 23.10 -36.73 -8.65
N VAL A 220 23.52 -35.47 -8.69
CA VAL A 220 22.66 -34.29 -8.54
C VAL A 220 22.38 -33.75 -9.92
N ARG A 221 21.12 -33.77 -10.35
CA ARG A 221 20.66 -33.26 -11.64
C ARG A 221 19.74 -32.07 -11.43
N SER A 222 20.17 -30.88 -11.84
CA SER A 222 19.34 -29.68 -11.82
C SER A 222 18.80 -29.36 -13.21
N VAL A 223 17.50 -29.08 -13.28
CA VAL A 223 16.78 -28.73 -14.50
C VAL A 223 16.32 -27.28 -14.41
N PHE A 224 16.63 -26.54 -15.45
CA PHE A 224 16.22 -25.15 -15.67
C PHE A 224 15.35 -25.09 -16.95
N PRO A 225 14.62 -23.99 -17.19
CA PRO A 225 13.81 -23.82 -18.40
C PRO A 225 14.60 -23.97 -19.71
N TRP A 226 15.90 -23.72 -19.70
CA TRP A 226 16.78 -23.77 -20.87
C TRP A 226 17.66 -25.02 -20.96
N GLY A 227 17.58 -25.95 -20.00
CA GLY A 227 18.38 -27.18 -20.02
C GLY A 227 18.66 -27.77 -18.65
N ALA A 228 19.42 -28.87 -18.62
CA ALA A 228 19.79 -29.55 -17.39
C ALA A 228 21.31 -29.72 -17.28
N SER A 229 21.82 -29.65 -16.05
CA SER A 229 23.21 -29.87 -15.70
C SER A 229 23.31 -30.89 -14.55
N THR A 230 24.45 -31.58 -14.43
CA THR A 230 24.66 -32.61 -13.42
C THR A 230 25.98 -32.43 -12.68
N ALA A 231 26.02 -32.91 -11.43
CA ALA A 231 27.23 -33.10 -10.64
C ALA A 231 27.16 -34.44 -9.90
N THR A 232 28.31 -35.00 -9.55
CA THR A 232 28.39 -36.22 -8.72
C THR A 232 29.10 -35.89 -7.41
N VAL A 233 28.54 -36.34 -6.29
CA VAL A 233 29.10 -36.10 -4.96
C VAL A 233 28.94 -37.32 -4.06
N THR A 234 29.92 -37.57 -3.19
CA THR A 234 29.83 -38.59 -2.15
C THR A 234 29.38 -37.95 -0.84
N VAL A 235 28.24 -38.38 -0.31
CA VAL A 235 27.71 -37.92 0.97
C VAL A 235 28.09 -38.93 2.06
N PRO A 236 28.89 -38.55 3.06
CA PRO A 236 29.33 -39.47 4.12
C PRO A 236 28.16 -39.95 4.96
N ALA A 237 28.26 -41.17 5.53
CA ALA A 237 27.27 -41.68 6.48
C ALA A 237 27.13 -40.72 7.67
N GLY A 238 25.89 -40.37 8.04
CA GLY A 238 25.60 -39.44 9.14
C GLY A 238 26.10 -38.01 8.93
N GLY A 239 26.51 -37.63 7.72
CA GLY A 239 27.10 -36.32 7.45
C GLY A 239 26.49 -35.61 6.24
N THR A 240 27.09 -34.46 5.90
CA THR A 240 26.65 -33.58 4.81
C THR A 240 27.72 -33.45 3.73
N ALA A 241 27.29 -33.15 2.51
CA ALA A 241 28.17 -32.76 1.40
C ALA A 241 27.49 -31.70 0.52
N GLU A 242 28.26 -30.94 -0.24
CA GLU A 242 27.73 -29.95 -1.19
C GLU A 242 28.08 -30.32 -2.63
N ALA A 243 27.10 -30.20 -3.51
CA ALA A 243 27.28 -30.28 -4.95
C ALA A 243 27.09 -28.89 -5.57
N ARG A 244 27.93 -28.56 -6.55
CA ARG A 244 27.83 -27.35 -7.36
C ARG A 244 27.41 -27.73 -8.78
N VAL A 245 26.35 -27.10 -9.27
CA VAL A 245 25.84 -27.29 -10.63
C VAL A 245 25.77 -25.93 -11.33
N ASP A 246 26.62 -25.71 -12.33
CA ASP A 246 26.64 -24.48 -13.12
C ASP A 246 25.80 -24.61 -14.41
N SER A 247 25.17 -23.51 -14.82
CA SER A 247 24.42 -23.39 -16.06
C SER A 247 24.53 -21.99 -16.65
N GLY A 248 24.64 -21.89 -17.98
CA GLY A 248 24.70 -20.63 -18.71
C GLY A 248 23.45 -20.39 -19.55
N VAL A 249 23.07 -19.12 -19.71
CA VAL A 249 21.95 -18.67 -20.53
C VAL A 249 22.43 -17.67 -21.56
N ALA A 250 22.12 -17.91 -22.83
CA ALA A 250 22.46 -17.00 -23.91
C ALA A 250 21.67 -15.68 -23.83
N ALA A 251 22.17 -14.65 -24.50
CA ALA A 251 21.47 -13.37 -24.60
C ALA A 251 20.06 -13.56 -25.20
N GLY A 252 19.06 -12.97 -24.54
CA GLY A 252 17.64 -13.14 -24.91
C GLY A 252 16.99 -14.45 -24.46
N GLY A 253 17.75 -15.34 -23.77
CA GLY A 253 17.23 -16.61 -23.25
C GLY A 253 16.51 -16.52 -21.90
N PHE A 254 16.47 -15.32 -21.28
CA PHE A 254 15.77 -15.06 -20.02
C PHE A 254 15.27 -13.60 -19.97
N GLU A 255 14.38 -13.32 -19.03
CA GLU A 255 13.91 -11.99 -18.67
C GLU A 255 14.33 -11.65 -17.24
N LEU A 256 14.53 -10.36 -16.98
CA LEU A 256 14.88 -9.87 -15.66
C LEU A 256 13.65 -9.79 -14.76
N TRP A 257 13.78 -10.26 -13.52
CA TRP A 257 12.86 -9.99 -12.44
C TRP A 257 12.95 -8.51 -12.01
N GLY A 258 11.81 -7.87 -11.75
CA GLY A 258 11.74 -6.50 -11.24
C GLY A 258 10.34 -6.07 -10.83
N LEU A 259 10.19 -4.79 -10.47
CA LEU A 259 8.97 -4.20 -9.87
C LEU A 259 7.70 -4.31 -10.74
N ASP A 260 7.88 -4.27 -12.05
CA ASP A 260 6.81 -4.32 -13.07
C ASP A 260 6.82 -5.62 -13.88
N ARG A 261 7.96 -6.32 -13.90
CA ARG A 261 8.18 -7.58 -14.60
C ARG A 261 8.73 -8.62 -13.62
N PRO A 262 7.92 -9.15 -12.70
CA PRO A 262 8.35 -10.11 -11.70
C PRO A 262 8.52 -11.52 -12.29
N THR A 263 9.35 -11.66 -13.33
CA THR A 263 9.56 -12.95 -14.00
C THR A 263 10.29 -13.92 -13.08
N LEU A 264 9.66 -15.06 -12.79
CA LEU A 264 10.18 -16.12 -11.94
C LEU A 264 10.45 -17.39 -12.76
N TYR A 265 11.50 -18.11 -12.38
CA TYR A 265 11.93 -19.38 -12.93
C TYR A 265 11.98 -20.46 -11.85
N THR A 266 12.00 -21.73 -12.23
CA THR A 266 12.18 -22.87 -11.32
C THR A 266 13.52 -23.56 -11.57
N CYS A 267 14.13 -24.06 -10.49
CA CYS A 267 15.24 -25.00 -10.55
C CYS A 267 14.80 -26.32 -9.90
N ASP A 268 14.51 -27.31 -10.73
CA ASP A 268 14.07 -28.64 -10.31
C ASP A 268 15.29 -29.56 -10.17
N THR A 269 15.64 -29.93 -8.94
CA THR A 269 16.80 -30.76 -8.63
C THR A 269 16.38 -32.16 -8.21
N THR A 270 16.99 -33.17 -8.83
CA THR A 270 16.84 -34.58 -8.51
C THR A 270 18.16 -35.16 -8.03
N VAL A 271 18.15 -35.87 -6.91
CA VAL A 271 19.28 -36.65 -6.40
C VAL A 271 19.01 -38.13 -6.63
N SER A 272 19.91 -38.83 -7.30
CA SER A 272 19.76 -40.25 -7.61
C SER A 272 21.02 -41.07 -7.32
N GLU A 273 20.82 -42.34 -6.98
CA GLU A 273 21.87 -43.37 -6.95
C GLU A 273 21.63 -44.32 -8.13
N GLY A 274 22.47 -44.20 -9.17
CA GLY A 274 22.20 -44.83 -10.46
C GLY A 274 20.86 -44.34 -11.04
N SER A 275 19.95 -45.28 -11.34
CA SER A 275 18.59 -44.99 -11.83
C SER A 275 17.56 -44.74 -10.72
N THR A 276 17.94 -44.91 -9.45
CA THR A 276 17.01 -44.78 -8.31
C THR A 276 16.98 -43.34 -7.81
N VAL A 277 15.83 -42.68 -7.89
CA VAL A 277 15.63 -41.34 -7.31
C VAL A 277 15.53 -41.44 -5.80
N LEU A 278 16.36 -40.66 -5.09
CA LEU A 278 16.38 -40.60 -3.63
C LEU A 278 15.59 -39.39 -3.11
N HIS A 279 15.74 -38.23 -3.75
CA HIS A 279 15.06 -37.01 -3.34
C HIS A 279 14.91 -36.03 -4.51
N GLN A 280 13.87 -35.20 -4.45
CA GLN A 280 13.62 -34.14 -5.42
C GLN A 280 13.22 -32.86 -4.68
N TRP A 281 13.66 -31.72 -5.20
CA TRP A 281 13.39 -30.41 -4.61
C TRP A 281 13.31 -29.35 -5.71
N ALA A 282 12.44 -28.36 -5.54
CA ALA A 282 12.26 -27.28 -6.48
C ALA A 282 12.22 -25.94 -5.75
N ASP A 283 13.03 -24.98 -6.22
CA ASP A 283 12.99 -23.59 -5.76
C ASP A 283 12.71 -22.64 -6.91
N ARG A 284 12.05 -21.53 -6.58
CA ARG A 284 11.88 -20.41 -7.49
C ARG A 284 13.05 -19.45 -7.36
N PHE A 285 13.40 -18.80 -8.46
CA PHE A 285 14.42 -17.74 -8.49
C PHE A 285 14.09 -16.74 -9.60
N GLY A 286 14.79 -15.60 -9.62
CA GLY A 286 14.68 -14.59 -10.67
C GLY A 286 16.02 -13.96 -11.00
N PHE A 287 16.27 -13.68 -12.28
CA PHE A 287 17.46 -12.92 -12.69
C PHE A 287 17.27 -11.45 -12.35
N ARG A 288 18.07 -10.91 -11.44
CA ARG A 288 18.10 -9.47 -11.19
C ARG A 288 19.51 -9.01 -10.82
N LYS A 289 19.77 -7.72 -10.97
CA LYS A 289 20.96 -7.07 -10.43
C LYS A 289 20.57 -5.90 -9.54
N VAL A 290 21.03 -5.89 -8.30
CA VAL A 290 20.85 -4.77 -7.37
C VAL A 290 22.22 -4.21 -7.04
N GLU A 291 22.37 -2.90 -7.18
CA GLU A 291 23.66 -2.23 -7.02
C GLU A 291 23.49 -0.90 -6.30
N VAL A 292 24.44 -0.60 -5.42
CA VAL A 292 24.69 0.75 -4.91
C VAL A 292 25.80 1.36 -5.76
N ARG A 293 25.56 2.53 -6.35
CA ARG A 293 26.57 3.28 -7.11
C ARG A 293 26.60 4.72 -6.60
N GLY A 294 27.61 5.05 -5.80
CA GLY A 294 27.58 6.27 -4.98
C GLY A 294 26.35 6.27 -4.08
N THR A 295 25.61 7.38 -4.03
CA THR A 295 24.43 7.53 -3.18
C THR A 295 23.13 7.00 -3.80
N ALA A 296 23.19 6.24 -4.89
CA ALA A 296 22.03 5.82 -5.65
C ALA A 296 21.86 4.29 -5.66
N LEU A 297 20.60 3.85 -5.60
CA LEU A 297 20.20 2.45 -5.73
C LEU A 297 19.78 2.16 -7.18
N TYR A 298 20.28 1.07 -7.72
CA TYR A 298 19.96 0.58 -9.07
C TYR A 298 19.34 -0.81 -9.02
N LEU A 299 18.28 -1.00 -9.79
CA LEU A 299 17.70 -2.30 -10.11
C LEU A 299 17.83 -2.52 -11.62
N ASN A 300 18.52 -3.60 -12.03
CA ASN A 300 18.70 -3.97 -13.43
C ASN A 300 19.33 -2.85 -14.29
N GLY A 301 20.21 -2.05 -13.69
CA GLY A 301 20.88 -0.93 -14.36
C GLY A 301 20.05 0.38 -14.39
N GLU A 302 18.82 0.37 -13.88
CA GLU A 302 17.96 1.55 -13.75
C GLU A 302 17.98 2.09 -12.32
N GLN A 303 18.17 3.40 -12.18
CA GLN A 303 18.11 4.05 -10.87
C GLN A 303 16.67 4.03 -10.34
N VAL A 304 16.50 3.72 -9.06
CA VAL A 304 15.18 3.67 -8.40
C VAL A 304 15.19 4.49 -7.10
N ARG A 305 14.09 5.21 -6.86
CA ARG A 305 13.74 5.81 -5.57
C ARG A 305 12.35 5.32 -5.18
N LEU A 306 12.23 4.60 -4.07
CA LEU A 306 11.05 3.78 -3.78
C LEU A 306 10.53 4.05 -2.37
N ASN A 307 9.20 4.09 -2.22
CA ASN A 307 8.57 4.16 -0.90
C ASN A 307 7.94 2.82 -0.55
N GLY A 308 7.59 2.64 0.72
CA GLY A 308 7.04 1.40 1.25
C GLY A 308 6.45 1.59 2.64
N TYR A 309 6.16 0.46 3.29
CA TYR A 309 5.54 0.43 4.60
C TYR A 309 6.14 -0.71 5.43
N ASN A 310 6.25 -0.50 6.74
CA ASN A 310 6.49 -1.57 7.69
C ASN A 310 5.14 -2.22 8.05
N ARG A 311 5.12 -3.55 8.19
CA ARG A 311 3.92 -4.35 8.52
C ARG A 311 4.20 -5.27 9.69
N VAL A 312 3.40 -5.18 10.75
CA VAL A 312 3.48 -6.10 11.89
C VAL A 312 2.60 -7.32 11.61
N GLY A 313 3.15 -8.54 11.78
CA GLY A 313 2.40 -9.79 11.66
C GLY A 313 1.43 -9.96 12.83
N ASP A 314 0.25 -9.36 12.72
CA ASP A 314 -0.79 -9.32 13.75
C ASP A 314 -2.18 -9.25 13.13
N ASP A 315 -3.11 -10.03 13.69
CA ASP A 315 -4.51 -10.01 13.32
C ASP A 315 -5.39 -10.42 14.52
N ARG A 316 -6.54 -9.76 14.70
CA ARG A 316 -7.43 -10.01 15.85
C ARG A 316 -8.19 -11.34 15.77
N VAL A 317 -8.24 -11.98 14.61
CA VAL A 317 -8.95 -13.23 14.37
C VAL A 317 -8.00 -14.42 14.43
N VAL A 318 -6.80 -14.28 13.87
CA VAL A 318 -5.86 -15.39 13.66
C VAL A 318 -4.48 -15.19 14.31
N GLY A 319 -4.28 -14.09 15.06
CA GLY A 319 -3.03 -13.80 15.76
C GLY A 319 -1.87 -13.55 14.80
N ALA A 320 -0.74 -14.21 15.02
CA ALA A 320 0.45 -14.12 14.18
C ALA A 320 0.63 -15.33 13.25
N THR A 321 -0.45 -16.04 12.90
CA THR A 321 -0.39 -17.21 12.00
C THR A 321 -0.25 -16.83 10.52
N GLU A 322 -0.57 -15.59 10.15
CA GLU A 322 -0.38 -15.01 8.81
C GLU A 322 -0.91 -15.88 7.63
N PRO A 323 -2.18 -16.30 7.62
CA PRO A 323 -2.74 -17.07 6.52
C PRO A 323 -2.64 -16.31 5.19
N THR A 324 -2.50 -17.07 4.10
CA THR A 324 -2.21 -16.55 2.75
C THR A 324 -3.11 -15.40 2.33
N TYR A 325 -4.43 -15.50 2.55
CA TYR A 325 -5.37 -14.46 2.13
C TYR A 325 -5.14 -13.11 2.85
N LEU A 326 -4.68 -13.11 4.11
CA LEU A 326 -4.35 -11.89 4.86
C LEU A 326 -3.05 -11.27 4.36
N VAL A 327 -2.03 -12.10 4.15
CA VAL A 327 -0.75 -11.67 3.60
C VAL A 327 -0.95 -11.03 2.23
N ARG A 328 -1.67 -11.69 1.32
CA ARG A 328 -1.94 -11.15 -0.02
C ARG A 328 -2.79 -9.88 0.03
N ARG A 329 -3.82 -9.82 0.89
CA ARG A 329 -4.62 -8.61 1.10
C ARG A 329 -3.76 -7.41 1.48
N ASP A 330 -2.87 -7.59 2.44
CA ASP A 330 -2.02 -6.51 2.95
C ASP A 330 -1.00 -6.07 1.88
N LEU A 331 -0.35 -7.02 1.21
CA LEU A 331 0.62 -6.73 0.13
C LEU A 331 -0.03 -6.07 -1.09
N ASP A 332 -1.22 -6.51 -1.51
CA ASP A 332 -1.99 -5.89 -2.61
C ASP A 332 -2.27 -4.42 -2.34
N ARG A 333 -2.67 -4.14 -1.09
CA ARG A 333 -2.98 -2.78 -0.66
C ARG A 333 -1.73 -1.93 -0.51
N MET A 334 -0.63 -2.47 0.02
CA MET A 334 0.64 -1.76 0.02
C MET A 334 1.08 -1.41 -1.41
N LYS A 335 1.01 -2.38 -2.35
CA LYS A 335 1.34 -2.17 -3.76
C LYS A 335 0.44 -1.12 -4.39
N ALA A 336 -0.87 -1.18 -4.16
CA ALA A 336 -1.84 -0.16 -4.59
C ALA A 336 -1.55 1.22 -3.97
N ALA A 337 -1.01 1.26 -2.75
CA ALA A 337 -0.57 2.47 -2.07
C ALA A 337 0.87 2.89 -2.42
N GLY A 338 1.44 2.39 -3.52
CA GLY A 338 2.73 2.84 -4.06
C GLY A 338 3.97 2.15 -3.49
N ALA A 339 3.82 1.04 -2.75
CA ALA A 339 4.97 0.34 -2.19
C ALA A 339 5.84 -0.32 -3.26
N GLY A 340 7.15 -0.09 -3.18
CA GLY A 340 8.18 -0.65 -4.05
C GLY A 340 9.38 -1.23 -3.31
N LEU A 341 9.86 -0.58 -2.24
CA LEU A 341 10.91 -1.08 -1.34
C LEU A 341 10.43 -0.93 0.09
N MET A 342 10.44 -2.04 0.83
CA MET A 342 9.94 -2.10 2.20
C MET A 342 10.98 -2.70 3.10
N ARG A 343 11.04 -2.18 4.31
CA ARG A 343 11.54 -2.96 5.43
C ARG A 343 10.36 -3.64 6.08
N ILE A 344 10.47 -4.94 6.30
CA ILE A 344 9.39 -5.69 6.93
C ILE A 344 9.74 -5.90 8.41
N HIS A 345 8.73 -5.76 9.28
CA HIS A 345 8.81 -5.82 10.74
C HIS A 345 9.80 -6.88 11.24
N HIS A 346 10.57 -6.51 12.28
CA HIS A 346 11.83 -7.05 12.80
C HIS A 346 11.91 -8.56 13.13
N VAL A 347 11.35 -9.43 12.29
CA VAL A 347 11.31 -10.88 12.45
C VAL A 347 11.29 -11.54 11.06
N PRO A 348 11.82 -12.77 10.92
CA PRO A 348 11.64 -13.57 9.72
C PRO A 348 10.14 -13.70 9.37
N GLN A 349 9.78 -13.31 8.16
CA GLN A 349 8.37 -13.32 7.74
C GLN A 349 7.93 -14.72 7.33
N THR A 350 6.62 -14.91 7.11
CA THR A 350 6.14 -16.18 6.58
C THR A 350 6.58 -16.37 5.12
N PRO A 351 6.96 -17.59 4.69
CA PRO A 351 7.34 -17.84 3.29
C PRO A 351 6.29 -17.38 2.29
N GLU A 352 5.00 -17.42 2.62
CA GLU A 352 3.91 -16.91 1.77
C GLU A 352 4.02 -15.42 1.47
N LEU A 353 4.58 -14.61 2.39
CA LEU A 353 4.79 -13.19 2.18
C LEU A 353 5.92 -12.95 1.19
N LEU A 354 7.03 -13.66 1.37
CA LEU A 354 8.20 -13.57 0.50
C LEU A 354 7.85 -14.09 -0.91
N ASP A 355 7.17 -15.23 -0.97
CA ASP A 355 6.66 -15.84 -2.19
C ASP A 355 5.75 -14.87 -2.97
N TYR A 356 4.89 -14.12 -2.25
CA TYR A 356 3.99 -13.19 -2.91
C TYR A 356 4.68 -11.88 -3.31
N ALA A 357 5.63 -11.38 -2.52
CA ALA A 357 6.46 -10.24 -2.88
C ALA A 357 7.28 -10.49 -4.15
N ASP A 358 7.77 -11.72 -4.34
CA ASP A 358 8.39 -12.18 -5.58
C ASP A 358 7.43 -12.11 -6.76
N GLU A 359 6.18 -12.58 -6.59
CA GLU A 359 5.15 -12.65 -7.64
C GLU A 359 4.65 -11.27 -8.09
N ILE A 360 4.59 -10.29 -7.18
CA ILE A 360 4.03 -8.95 -7.48
C ILE A 360 5.09 -7.86 -7.63
N GLY A 361 6.38 -8.23 -7.51
CA GLY A 361 7.52 -7.35 -7.70
C GLY A 361 7.62 -6.28 -6.61
N MET A 362 7.97 -6.68 -5.39
CA MET A 362 8.27 -5.78 -4.27
C MET A 362 9.66 -6.08 -3.72
N LEU A 363 10.45 -5.05 -3.43
CA LEU A 363 11.77 -5.21 -2.82
C LEU A 363 11.65 -5.22 -1.31
N LEU A 364 12.40 -6.11 -0.65
CA LEU A 364 12.34 -6.35 0.78
C LEU A 364 13.72 -6.21 1.43
N ILE A 365 13.74 -5.62 2.61
CA ILE A 365 14.83 -5.72 3.60
C ILE A 365 14.31 -6.61 4.73
N GLU A 366 14.90 -7.78 4.90
CA GLU A 366 14.52 -8.75 5.92
C GLU A 366 15.47 -8.67 7.13
N GLU A 367 14.96 -8.95 8.33
CA GLU A 367 15.63 -8.66 9.60
C GLU A 367 15.35 -9.70 10.69
N ILE A 368 16.34 -9.98 11.54
CA ILE A 368 16.24 -10.86 12.72
C ILE A 368 15.68 -10.12 13.95
N PRO A 369 15.14 -10.83 14.98
CA PRO A 369 14.52 -10.22 16.16
C PRO A 369 15.52 -9.67 17.21
N VAL A 370 16.53 -8.92 16.76
CA VAL A 370 17.48 -8.20 17.63
C VAL A 370 17.08 -6.73 17.69
N TRP A 371 16.43 -6.34 18.79
CA TRP A 371 15.77 -5.03 18.91
C TRP A 371 16.09 -4.30 20.22
N GLY A 372 16.40 -3.00 20.11
CA GLY A 372 16.41 -2.07 21.24
C GLY A 372 17.67 -2.09 22.11
N SER A 373 17.71 -1.19 23.09
CA SER A 373 18.88 -0.99 23.97
C SER A 373 19.18 -2.14 24.93
N GLY A 374 18.22 -3.06 25.14
CA GLY A 374 18.39 -4.25 25.98
C GLY A 374 18.78 -5.52 25.20
N ALA A 375 19.06 -5.41 23.90
CA ALA A 375 19.42 -6.55 23.07
C ALA A 375 20.73 -7.22 23.53
N ASN A 376 20.84 -8.54 23.30
CA ASN A 376 22.11 -9.24 23.41
C ASN A 376 23.00 -8.83 22.23
N LEU A 377 24.12 -8.16 22.52
CA LEU A 377 25.07 -7.68 21.51
C LEU A 377 26.37 -8.52 21.49
N ASP A 378 26.32 -9.76 21.97
CA ASP A 378 27.40 -10.73 21.74
C ASP A 378 27.30 -11.29 20.31
N PRO A 379 28.20 -10.93 19.38
CA PRO A 379 28.17 -11.46 18.02
C PRO A 379 28.47 -12.96 17.96
N ALA A 380 28.95 -13.59 19.03
CA ALA A 380 29.19 -15.03 19.13
C ALA A 380 28.00 -15.81 19.72
N ASP A 381 26.93 -15.14 20.15
CA ASP A 381 25.75 -15.79 20.71
C ASP A 381 25.17 -16.82 19.73
N ALA A 382 25.10 -18.07 20.19
CA ALA A 382 24.69 -19.19 19.36
C ALA A 382 23.23 -19.08 18.90
N THR A 383 22.35 -18.51 19.74
CA THR A 383 20.93 -18.34 19.42
C THR A 383 20.76 -17.29 18.32
N THR A 384 21.35 -16.12 18.50
CA THR A 384 21.30 -15.01 17.52
C THR A 384 21.92 -15.42 16.18
N ARG A 385 23.07 -16.10 16.19
CA ARG A 385 23.67 -16.63 14.95
C ARG A 385 22.79 -17.70 14.29
N ALA A 386 22.12 -18.54 15.08
CA ALA A 386 21.21 -19.54 14.56
C ALA A 386 20.02 -18.88 13.85
N GLU A 387 19.35 -17.91 14.49
CA GLU A 387 18.23 -17.18 13.88
C GLU A 387 18.62 -16.51 12.56
N LEU A 388 19.78 -15.83 12.52
CA LEU A 388 20.27 -15.21 11.29
C LEU A 388 20.59 -16.22 10.19
N ARG A 389 21.29 -17.29 10.56
CA ARG A 389 21.64 -18.37 9.63
C ARG A 389 20.39 -19.04 9.08
N ASP A 390 19.41 -19.33 9.93
CA ASP A 390 18.22 -20.10 9.56
C ASP A 390 17.25 -19.27 8.72
N MET A 391 17.12 -17.96 9.01
CA MET A 391 16.42 -17.00 8.13
C MET A 391 17.08 -16.94 6.74
N ILE A 392 18.37 -16.60 6.66
CA ILE A 392 19.05 -16.42 5.36
C ILE A 392 19.02 -17.72 4.54
N ARG A 393 19.28 -18.87 5.16
CA ARG A 393 19.27 -20.16 4.44
C ARG A 393 17.89 -20.58 3.94
N ARG A 394 16.82 -20.15 4.60
CA ARG A 394 15.45 -20.38 4.14
C ARG A 394 15.12 -19.46 2.96
N ASP A 395 15.58 -18.22 3.01
CA ASP A 395 14.98 -17.12 2.23
C ASP A 395 15.87 -16.59 1.08
N TYR A 396 17.14 -16.99 1.00
CA TYR A 396 18.12 -16.52 -0.01
C TYR A 396 17.78 -16.75 -1.50
N ASN A 397 16.73 -17.49 -1.85
CA ASN A 397 16.31 -17.70 -3.23
C ASN A 397 15.29 -16.66 -3.70
N HIS A 398 14.70 -15.90 -2.77
CA HIS A 398 13.73 -14.86 -3.07
C HIS A 398 14.40 -13.67 -3.77
N PRO A 399 14.10 -13.39 -5.06
CA PRO A 399 14.60 -12.20 -5.73
C PRO A 399 14.07 -10.90 -5.11
N SER A 400 12.93 -10.92 -4.40
CA SER A 400 12.40 -9.76 -3.69
C SER A 400 13.35 -9.25 -2.59
N ILE A 401 14.08 -10.12 -1.90
CA ILE A 401 14.99 -9.72 -0.82
C ILE A 401 16.24 -9.09 -1.42
N VAL A 402 16.46 -7.81 -1.15
CA VAL A 402 17.61 -7.04 -1.65
C VAL A 402 18.69 -6.78 -0.60
N ALA A 403 18.33 -6.88 0.68
CA ALA A 403 19.27 -6.69 1.77
C ALA A 403 18.90 -7.47 3.03
N TRP A 404 19.93 -7.82 3.80
CA TRP A 404 19.83 -8.40 5.14
C TRP A 404 20.11 -7.34 6.21
N SER A 405 19.21 -7.21 7.19
CA SER A 405 19.41 -6.36 8.36
C SER A 405 19.73 -7.20 9.59
N VAL A 406 20.78 -6.83 10.33
CA VAL A 406 21.26 -7.61 11.49
C VAL A 406 20.66 -7.18 12.83
N ALA A 407 20.05 -6.00 12.91
CA ALA A 407 19.45 -5.47 14.14
C ALA A 407 18.64 -4.20 13.89
N ASN A 408 17.79 -3.85 14.86
CA ASN A 408 17.07 -2.59 14.92
C ASN A 408 17.27 -1.85 16.25
N GLU A 409 17.55 -0.55 16.20
CA GLU A 409 17.53 0.35 17.38
C GLU A 409 18.39 -0.12 18.56
N ILE A 410 19.44 -0.88 18.25
CA ILE A 410 20.47 -1.22 19.21
C ILE A 410 21.32 0.01 19.53
N GLN A 411 22.16 -0.06 20.56
CA GLN A 411 23.12 0.99 20.89
C GLN A 411 24.27 1.05 19.87
N GLY A 412 23.99 1.43 18.61
CA GLY A 412 24.93 1.41 17.49
C GLY A 412 26.13 2.36 17.64
N ALA A 413 26.02 3.37 18.52
CA ALA A 413 27.12 4.26 18.88
C ALA A 413 28.03 3.73 20.01
N SER A 414 27.69 2.58 20.61
CA SER A 414 28.56 1.91 21.59
C SER A 414 29.59 1.02 20.92
N GLU A 415 30.67 0.66 21.63
CA GLU A 415 31.67 -0.28 21.10
C GLU A 415 31.10 -1.69 20.88
N ALA A 416 30.19 -2.13 21.76
CA ALA A 416 29.48 -3.40 21.63
C ALA A 416 28.60 -3.39 20.37
N GLY A 417 27.81 -2.33 20.15
CA GLY A 417 26.97 -2.19 18.95
C GLY A 417 27.78 -2.15 17.65
N ARG A 418 28.88 -1.39 17.62
CA ARG A 418 29.82 -1.36 16.47
C ARG A 418 30.42 -2.73 16.19
N THR A 419 30.89 -3.42 17.22
CA THR A 419 31.48 -4.76 17.10
C THR A 419 30.45 -5.78 16.62
N PHE A 420 29.24 -5.77 17.20
CA PHE A 420 28.15 -6.65 16.80
C PHE A 420 27.82 -6.49 15.31
N VAL A 421 27.53 -5.28 14.84
CA VAL A 421 27.17 -5.05 13.42
C VAL A 421 28.31 -5.45 12.48
N ARG A 422 29.56 -5.07 12.80
CA ARG A 422 30.74 -5.43 12.00
C ARG A 422 30.86 -6.94 11.82
N GLU A 423 30.78 -7.69 12.92
CA GLU A 423 31.01 -9.13 12.92
C GLU A 423 29.84 -9.92 12.34
N MET A 424 28.60 -9.50 12.60
CA MET A 424 27.42 -10.14 12.02
C MET A 424 27.36 -9.93 10.50
N ILE A 425 27.69 -8.74 9.99
CA ILE A 425 27.80 -8.49 8.55
C ILE A 425 28.96 -9.31 7.93
N ALA A 426 30.11 -9.38 8.60
CA ALA A 426 31.22 -10.21 8.15
C ALA A 426 30.84 -11.70 8.10
N TYR A 427 30.09 -12.19 9.09
CA TYR A 427 29.58 -13.55 9.12
C TYR A 427 28.64 -13.84 7.94
N ILE A 428 27.70 -12.93 7.63
CA ILE A 428 26.82 -13.05 6.46
C ILE A 428 27.65 -13.18 5.18
N LYS A 429 28.52 -12.18 4.91
CA LYS A 429 29.25 -12.09 3.64
C LYS A 429 30.26 -13.23 3.43
N SER A 430 30.83 -13.77 4.51
CA SER A 430 31.83 -14.83 4.43
C SER A 430 31.26 -16.25 4.48
N THR A 431 30.06 -16.46 5.03
CA THR A 431 29.54 -17.82 5.29
C THR A 431 28.11 -18.10 4.83
N LEU A 432 27.27 -17.07 4.64
CA LEU A 432 25.84 -17.26 4.39
C LEU A 432 25.44 -16.79 2.99
N ASP A 433 25.64 -15.51 2.67
CA ASP A 433 25.21 -14.90 1.42
C ASP A 433 26.05 -13.65 1.10
N SER A 434 26.80 -13.71 0.00
CA SER A 434 27.60 -12.59 -0.51
C SER A 434 26.92 -11.83 -1.66
N THR A 435 25.71 -12.23 -2.05
CA THR A 435 25.00 -11.71 -3.23
C THR A 435 24.06 -10.54 -2.93
N ARG A 436 23.83 -10.25 -1.64
CA ARG A 436 22.92 -9.20 -1.16
C ARG A 436 23.65 -8.13 -0.35
N LEU A 437 23.03 -6.95 -0.30
CA LEU A 437 23.48 -5.85 0.55
C LEU A 437 23.22 -6.20 2.03
N CYS A 438 23.98 -5.61 2.93
CA CYS A 438 23.84 -5.77 4.37
C CYS A 438 23.68 -4.41 5.05
N THR A 439 22.83 -4.36 6.07
CA THR A 439 22.61 -3.17 6.89
C THR A 439 22.27 -3.50 8.35
N TYR A 440 22.04 -2.47 9.15
CA TYR A 440 21.24 -2.52 10.37
C TYR A 440 20.51 -1.18 10.49
N VAL A 441 19.51 -1.13 11.36
CA VAL A 441 18.67 0.06 11.51
C VAL A 441 19.03 0.87 12.75
N SER A 442 19.40 2.14 12.53
CA SER A 442 19.80 3.07 13.59
C SER A 442 18.69 4.06 13.95
N ASN A 443 18.41 4.21 15.25
CA ASN A 443 17.75 5.39 15.82
C ASN A 443 18.71 6.27 16.65
N SER A 444 19.99 5.87 16.75
CA SER A 444 21.00 6.56 17.55
C SER A 444 21.94 7.45 16.72
N PHE A 445 21.75 7.49 15.40
CA PHE A 445 22.63 8.20 14.46
C PHE A 445 22.86 9.67 14.84
N GLY A 446 21.85 10.35 15.42
CA GLY A 446 21.97 11.76 15.84
C GLY A 446 22.97 12.02 16.97
N SER A 447 23.45 10.96 17.63
CA SER A 447 24.49 11.07 18.68
C SER A 447 25.92 10.98 18.11
N ALA A 448 26.07 10.66 16.83
CA ALA A 448 27.37 10.42 16.21
C ALA A 448 28.00 11.72 15.70
N ALA A 449 29.13 12.13 16.26
CA ALA A 449 29.86 13.32 15.77
C ALA A 449 30.78 13.01 14.58
N THR A 450 31.19 11.76 14.40
CA THR A 450 32.10 11.32 13.33
C THR A 450 31.60 10.01 12.72
N PRO A 451 31.99 9.70 11.46
CA PRO A 451 31.51 8.49 10.78
C PRO A 451 31.89 7.20 11.52
N GLY A 452 33.03 7.21 12.21
CA GLY A 452 33.55 6.08 12.99
C GLY A 452 32.86 5.86 14.35
N ALA A 453 32.08 6.84 14.82
CA ALA A 453 31.41 6.77 16.12
C ALA A 453 30.15 5.90 16.12
N GLU A 454 29.73 5.38 14.95
CA GLU A 454 28.43 4.75 14.76
C GLU A 454 28.57 3.55 13.82
N ALA A 455 27.75 2.50 14.01
CA ALA A 455 27.92 1.25 13.30
C ALA A 455 27.50 1.29 11.82
N LEU A 456 26.83 2.35 11.34
CA LEU A 456 26.42 2.58 9.96
C LEU A 456 27.63 2.65 9.02
N GLN A 457 28.83 2.87 9.56
CA GLN A 457 30.08 2.76 8.80
C GLN A 457 30.28 1.36 8.17
N TYR A 458 29.75 0.28 8.77
CA TYR A 458 29.94 -1.10 8.31
C TYR A 458 28.89 -1.57 7.29
N THR A 459 27.82 -0.80 7.08
CA THR A 459 26.71 -1.18 6.21
C THR A 459 26.96 -0.81 4.74
N ASP A 460 26.32 -1.52 3.81
CA ASP A 460 26.38 -1.17 2.38
C ASP A 460 25.52 0.07 2.04
N PHE A 461 24.53 0.38 2.89
CA PHE A 461 23.72 1.59 2.85
C PHE A 461 23.23 1.96 4.25
N ALA A 462 23.00 3.25 4.50
CA ALA A 462 22.53 3.71 5.80
C ALA A 462 21.01 3.50 5.93
N CYS A 463 20.58 2.89 7.04
CA CYS A 463 19.18 2.60 7.31
C CYS A 463 18.80 3.27 8.64
N ILE A 464 17.87 4.23 8.63
CA ILE A 464 17.59 5.09 9.80
C ILE A 464 16.11 5.24 10.12
N ASN A 465 15.80 5.25 11.41
CA ASN A 465 14.47 5.53 11.96
C ASN A 465 14.37 7.00 12.38
N MET A 466 13.36 7.72 11.90
CA MET A 466 13.15 9.13 12.23
C MET A 466 11.71 9.39 12.63
N TYR A 467 11.49 9.98 13.80
CA TYR A 467 10.16 10.35 14.29
C TYR A 467 9.99 11.87 14.47
N GLY A 468 10.87 12.64 13.83
CA GLY A 468 10.95 14.10 13.89
C GLY A 468 12.28 14.59 13.33
N GLY A 469 12.43 15.92 13.16
CA GLY A 469 13.70 16.51 12.71
C GLY A 469 14.20 16.04 11.34
N PHE A 470 13.29 15.57 10.47
CA PHE A 470 13.60 14.80 9.26
C PHE A 470 14.69 15.39 8.36
N ALA A 471 14.62 16.69 8.09
CA ALA A 471 15.61 17.38 7.25
C ALA A 471 17.01 17.32 7.86
N GLY A 472 17.15 17.79 9.11
CA GLY A 472 18.42 17.81 9.82
C GLY A 472 18.97 16.40 10.08
N GLY A 473 18.12 15.45 10.44
CA GLY A 473 18.52 14.05 10.64
C GLY A 473 19.08 13.40 9.36
N ALA A 474 18.37 13.54 8.24
CA ALA A 474 18.83 13.01 6.96
C ALA A 474 20.12 13.69 6.46
N ASP A 475 20.22 15.02 6.61
CA ASP A 475 21.42 15.77 6.22
C ASP A 475 22.62 15.43 7.10
N HIS A 476 22.40 15.21 8.40
CA HIS A 476 23.44 14.79 9.33
C HIS A 476 24.02 13.42 8.94
N VAL A 477 23.17 12.43 8.69
CA VAL A 477 23.63 11.09 8.25
C VAL A 477 24.38 11.16 6.92
N HIS A 478 23.89 11.96 5.97
CA HIS A 478 24.60 12.17 4.72
C HIS A 478 25.95 12.89 4.91
N GLY A 479 26.02 13.86 5.82
CA GLY A 479 27.29 14.51 6.18
C GLY A 479 28.31 13.55 6.80
N LEU A 480 27.86 12.56 7.57
CA LEU A 480 28.72 11.49 8.08
C LEU A 480 29.12 10.48 6.98
N TYR A 481 28.21 10.17 6.06
CA TYR A 481 28.41 9.15 5.03
C TYR A 481 28.06 9.68 3.63
N PRO A 482 28.88 10.60 3.05
CA PRO A 482 28.54 11.32 1.82
C PRO A 482 28.44 10.42 0.59
N ASP A 483 29.11 9.26 0.60
CA ASP A 483 29.11 8.31 -0.50
C ASP A 483 28.11 7.16 -0.33
N LYS A 484 27.32 7.15 0.76
CA LYS A 484 26.34 6.09 1.02
C LYS A 484 24.91 6.54 0.70
N PRO A 485 24.09 5.67 0.07
CA PRO A 485 22.67 5.91 0.00
C PRO A 485 22.03 5.80 1.40
N VAL A 486 20.97 6.55 1.61
CA VAL A 486 20.18 6.54 2.84
C VAL A 486 18.79 5.99 2.55
N PHE A 487 18.37 4.98 3.29
CA PHE A 487 17.01 4.48 3.33
C PHE A 487 16.38 4.87 4.68
N ILE A 488 15.23 5.54 4.63
CA ILE A 488 14.48 5.86 5.85
C ILE A 488 13.63 4.64 6.22
N SER A 489 14.14 3.78 7.11
CA SER A 489 13.49 2.50 7.46
C SER A 489 12.20 2.67 8.23
N GLU A 490 12.09 3.71 9.04
CA GLU A 490 10.87 4.07 9.74
C GLU A 490 10.73 5.59 9.73
N TYR A 491 9.53 6.05 9.40
CA TYR A 491 9.15 7.42 9.70
C TYR A 491 7.68 7.55 10.02
N SER A 492 7.41 8.43 10.98
CA SER A 492 6.09 8.96 11.29
C SER A 492 6.25 10.30 11.98
N SER A 493 5.27 11.18 11.84
CA SER A 493 5.27 12.52 12.45
C SER A 493 4.58 12.59 13.80
N ASP A 494 4.01 11.48 14.25
CA ASP A 494 3.03 11.48 15.32
C ASP A 494 3.63 11.03 16.65
N SER A 495 3.23 11.71 17.74
CA SER A 495 3.66 11.42 19.11
C SER A 495 3.29 10.00 19.56
N PHE A 496 4.15 9.34 20.34
CA PHE A 496 4.07 7.95 20.85
C PHE A 496 2.74 7.44 21.50
N THR A 497 1.71 8.28 21.72
CA THR A 497 0.44 7.94 22.39
C THR A 497 -0.78 8.04 21.46
N PHE A 498 -1.58 6.98 21.34
CA PHE A 498 -2.63 6.86 20.31
C PHE A 498 -3.97 6.36 20.86
N PRO A 499 -5.05 7.15 20.81
CA PRO A 499 -6.41 6.66 21.05
C PRO A 499 -6.95 5.90 19.82
N THR A 500 -7.76 4.85 20.03
CA THR A 500 -8.44 4.07 18.97
C THR A 500 -9.48 4.87 18.18
N SER A 501 -9.85 6.07 18.67
CA SER A 501 -10.75 7.01 17.99
C SER A 501 -10.14 7.74 16.79
N ARG A 502 -8.86 7.50 16.46
CA ARG A 502 -8.11 8.16 15.38
C ARG A 502 -8.41 7.62 13.96
N GLU A 503 -9.65 7.23 13.66
CA GLU A 503 -10.07 6.89 12.28
C GLU A 503 -9.99 8.12 11.33
N ASP A 504 -10.02 9.33 11.90
CA ASP A 504 -10.01 10.63 11.21
C ASP A 504 -8.65 11.35 11.15
N VAL A 505 -7.54 10.68 11.45
CA VAL A 505 -6.21 11.33 11.40
C VAL A 505 -5.88 11.79 9.99
N ASP A 506 -5.61 13.08 9.87
CA ASP A 506 -5.04 13.70 8.69
C ASP A 506 -3.52 13.75 8.83
N PHE A 507 -2.83 12.73 8.31
CA PHE A 507 -1.36 12.68 8.29
C PHE A 507 -0.75 13.82 7.48
N ARG A 508 -1.51 14.56 6.66
CA ARG A 508 -1.00 15.76 5.95
C ARG A 508 -0.70 16.92 6.90
N THR A 509 -1.29 16.94 8.11
CA THR A 509 -1.05 18.03 9.08
C THR A 509 0.26 17.86 9.85
N THR A 510 0.87 16.68 9.82
CA THR A 510 2.06 16.35 10.61
C THR A 510 3.16 15.61 9.83
N SER A 511 2.88 14.79 8.79
CA SER A 511 3.90 14.02 8.04
C SER A 511 4.27 14.60 6.68
N ASP A 512 4.73 15.85 6.67
CA ASP A 512 5.25 16.56 5.48
C ASP A 512 6.53 15.93 4.89
N ALA A 513 7.22 15.04 5.61
CA ALA A 513 8.57 14.61 5.25
C ALA A 513 8.68 13.88 3.91
N ALA A 514 7.84 12.87 3.68
CA ALA A 514 7.87 12.08 2.45
C ALA A 514 7.43 12.90 1.22
N ALA A 515 6.56 13.89 1.42
CA ALA A 515 6.05 14.75 0.35
C ALA A 515 6.95 15.98 0.07
N THR A 516 7.66 16.51 1.07
CA THR A 516 8.33 17.82 0.97
C THR A 516 9.83 17.80 1.32
N VAL A 517 10.28 16.85 2.15
CA VAL A 517 11.67 16.81 2.66
C VAL A 517 12.53 15.81 1.90
N PHE A 518 12.06 14.57 1.77
CA PHE A 518 12.82 13.49 1.14
C PHE A 518 13.02 13.67 -0.38
N PRO A 519 12.03 14.18 -1.15
CA PRO A 519 12.20 14.35 -2.60
C PRO A 519 13.41 15.21 -2.98
N GLY A 520 13.67 16.30 -2.25
CA GLY A 520 14.80 17.21 -2.46
C GLY A 520 16.18 16.69 -2.03
N ARG A 521 16.29 15.46 -1.54
CA ARG A 521 17.53 14.81 -1.10
C ARG A 521 17.80 13.56 -1.95
N PRO A 522 18.49 13.68 -3.11
CA PRO A 522 18.63 12.58 -4.07
C PRO A 522 19.41 11.36 -3.54
N TRP A 523 20.18 11.51 -2.46
CA TRP A 523 20.83 10.42 -1.74
C TRP A 523 19.88 9.59 -0.86
N ILE A 524 18.63 10.04 -0.68
CA ILE A 524 17.58 9.22 -0.08
C ILE A 524 16.99 8.33 -1.17
N VAL A 525 17.33 7.04 -1.13
CA VAL A 525 16.93 6.02 -2.11
C VAL A 525 15.56 5.43 -1.82
N GLY A 526 15.02 5.66 -0.62
CA GLY A 526 13.67 5.26 -0.31
C GLY A 526 13.26 5.51 1.13
N SER A 527 11.99 5.21 1.41
CA SER A 527 11.41 5.35 2.75
C SER A 527 10.37 4.26 3.02
N SER A 528 10.23 3.85 4.28
CA SER A 528 9.24 2.89 4.73
C SER A 528 8.44 3.48 5.89
N HIS A 529 7.15 3.73 5.67
CA HIS A 529 6.28 4.35 6.66
C HIS A 529 6.01 3.39 7.83
N TRP A 530 5.97 3.92 9.05
CA TRP A 530 5.64 3.16 10.25
C TRP A 530 4.24 3.60 10.75
N THR A 531 3.17 2.82 10.52
CA THR A 531 3.09 1.47 9.92
C THR A 531 1.97 1.31 8.90
N PHE A 532 1.93 0.15 8.23
CA PHE A 532 0.82 -0.23 7.36
C PHE A 532 -0.45 -0.53 8.17
N ASN A 533 -0.38 -1.51 9.07
CA ASN A 533 -1.49 -1.95 9.91
C ASN A 533 -1.35 -1.44 11.35
N ASP A 534 -2.49 -1.15 11.98
CA ASP A 534 -2.60 -1.22 13.43
C ASP A 534 -2.39 -2.65 13.89
N TYR A 535 -1.99 -2.83 15.14
CA TYR A 535 -1.73 -4.15 15.70
C TYR A 535 -1.97 -4.18 17.22
N ARG A 536 -2.12 -5.39 17.76
CA ARG A 536 -2.26 -5.63 19.19
C ARG A 536 -0.93 -5.39 19.91
N SER A 537 -0.97 -4.74 21.08
CA SER A 537 0.21 -4.43 21.87
C SER A 537 -0.11 -4.25 23.35
N SER A 538 0.90 -4.41 24.21
CA SER A 538 0.89 -3.97 25.60
C SER A 538 1.97 -2.92 25.90
N PHE A 539 2.66 -2.40 24.87
CA PHE A 539 3.75 -1.44 25.02
C PHE A 539 3.24 -0.08 25.51
N GLY A 540 4.05 0.67 26.27
CA GLY A 540 3.64 1.93 26.90
C GLY A 540 3.12 2.98 25.91
N GLY A 541 1.87 3.43 26.08
CA GLY A 541 1.17 4.33 25.13
C GLY A 541 0.16 3.64 24.20
N THR A 542 -0.05 2.34 24.40
CA THR A 542 -1.13 1.57 23.74
C THR A 542 -2.49 1.92 24.34
N SER A 543 -3.54 1.94 23.51
CA SER A 543 -4.92 2.18 23.94
C SER A 543 -5.44 1.12 24.93
N PRO A 544 -6.52 1.42 25.69
CA PRO A 544 -7.20 0.43 26.53
C PRO A 544 -7.61 -0.83 25.76
N ASP A 545 -7.94 -0.71 24.47
CA ASP A 545 -8.29 -1.82 23.56
C ASP A 545 -7.14 -2.76 23.24
N GLN A 546 -5.94 -2.50 23.78
CA GLN A 546 -4.69 -3.16 23.43
C GLN A 546 -4.33 -2.93 21.95
N VAL A 547 -4.77 -1.83 21.34
CA VAL A 547 -4.47 -1.49 19.94
C VAL A 547 -3.45 -0.35 19.87
N ARG A 548 -2.38 -0.56 19.10
CA ARG A 548 -1.48 0.47 18.60
C ARG A 548 -2.06 1.06 17.32
N GLY A 549 -2.59 2.28 17.42
CA GLY A 549 -3.27 2.99 16.33
C GLY A 549 -2.35 3.63 15.27
N TRP A 550 -1.18 3.04 14.98
CA TRP A 550 -0.14 3.62 14.10
C TRP A 550 -0.35 3.40 12.61
N GLY A 551 -1.18 2.42 12.24
CA GLY A 551 -1.36 2.00 10.87
C GLY A 551 -2.23 2.94 10.05
N ILE A 552 -2.04 2.89 8.73
CA ILE A 552 -2.96 3.48 7.74
C ILE A 552 -4.18 2.58 7.46
N GLN A 553 -4.19 1.34 7.96
CA GLN A 553 -5.37 0.50 8.11
C GLN A 553 -5.53 0.06 9.58
N ASN A 554 -6.77 -0.18 10.01
CA ASN A 554 -7.04 -0.63 11.38
C ASN A 554 -6.74 -2.14 11.57
N VAL A 555 -6.88 -2.65 12.80
CA VAL A 555 -6.62 -4.06 13.17
C VAL A 555 -7.57 -5.07 12.51
N TRP A 556 -8.61 -4.58 11.83
CA TRP A 556 -9.59 -5.37 11.08
C TRP A 556 -9.30 -5.36 9.57
N GLY A 557 -8.23 -4.67 9.16
CA GLY A 557 -7.91 -4.50 7.75
C GLY A 557 -8.88 -3.57 7.02
N GLN A 558 -9.47 -2.59 7.69
CA GLN A 558 -10.23 -1.52 7.03
C GLN A 558 -9.31 -0.31 6.83
N ARG A 559 -9.35 0.29 5.63
CA ARG A 559 -8.53 1.47 5.27
C ARG A 559 -8.96 2.67 6.10
N LYS A 560 -8.02 3.41 6.71
CA LYS A 560 -8.28 4.71 7.34
C LYS A 560 -8.15 5.84 6.30
N ARG A 561 -8.58 7.06 6.62
CA ARG A 561 -8.44 8.24 5.74
C ARG A 561 -6.99 8.47 5.28
N ALA A 562 -6.07 8.23 6.20
CA ALA A 562 -4.63 8.13 5.99
C ALA A 562 -4.18 7.35 4.75
N TYR A 563 -4.86 6.24 4.43
CA TYR A 563 -4.48 5.36 3.33
C TYR A 563 -4.47 6.10 2.00
N ALA A 564 -5.54 6.86 1.70
CA ALA A 564 -5.65 7.61 0.46
C ALA A 564 -4.61 8.75 0.39
N GLN A 565 -4.27 9.34 1.53
CA GLN A 565 -3.25 10.39 1.62
C GLN A 565 -1.86 9.84 1.29
N LEU A 566 -1.48 8.72 1.91
CA LEU A 566 -0.19 8.07 1.67
C LEU A 566 -0.13 7.46 0.27
N GLN A 567 -1.23 6.92 -0.26
CA GLN A 567 -1.33 6.49 -1.66
C GLN A 567 -1.06 7.65 -2.63
N ALA A 568 -1.61 8.84 -2.37
CA ALA A 568 -1.35 10.02 -3.19
C ALA A 568 0.12 10.47 -3.10
N THR A 569 0.67 10.56 -1.88
CA THR A 569 2.08 10.91 -1.65
C THR A 569 3.03 9.93 -2.35
N ASN A 570 2.75 8.63 -2.23
CA ASN A 570 3.57 7.54 -2.77
C ASN A 570 3.19 7.16 -4.21
N SER A 571 2.37 7.98 -4.89
CA SER A 571 1.96 7.68 -6.26
C SER A 571 3.17 7.55 -7.19
N VAL A 572 3.15 6.57 -8.09
CA VAL A 572 4.24 6.36 -9.06
C VAL A 572 4.26 7.41 -10.19
N VAL A 573 3.21 8.21 -10.29
CA VAL A 573 3.07 9.35 -11.21
C VAL A 573 2.80 10.62 -10.41
N ARG A 574 3.03 11.78 -11.00
CA ARG A 574 2.80 13.08 -10.34
C ARG A 574 1.30 13.40 -10.26
N SER A 575 0.57 13.13 -11.34
CA SER A 575 -0.89 13.30 -11.36
C SER A 575 -1.56 12.42 -12.43
N LEU A 576 -2.85 12.13 -12.19
CA LEU A 576 -3.78 11.62 -13.18
C LEU A 576 -4.89 12.66 -13.36
N GLY A 577 -5.45 12.78 -14.57
CA GLY A 577 -6.53 13.73 -14.84
C GLY A 577 -7.58 13.19 -15.80
N ILE A 578 -8.81 13.67 -15.61
CA ILE A 578 -9.94 13.47 -16.52
C ILE A 578 -10.51 14.85 -16.85
N THR A 579 -10.56 15.19 -18.12
CA THR A 579 -11.25 16.39 -18.61
C THR A 579 -12.27 15.96 -19.66
N THR A 580 -13.55 16.30 -19.46
CA THR A 580 -14.62 15.86 -20.35
C THR A 580 -15.28 17.02 -21.08
N SER A 581 -15.59 16.82 -22.36
CA SER A 581 -16.35 17.76 -23.19
C SER A 581 -17.13 16.99 -24.26
N ALA A 582 -18.45 17.19 -24.33
CA ALA A 582 -19.33 16.69 -25.38
C ALA A 582 -19.11 15.20 -25.79
N GLY A 583 -19.08 14.27 -24.82
CA GLY A 583 -18.89 12.84 -25.08
C GLY A 583 -17.44 12.42 -25.38
N LEU A 584 -16.47 13.30 -25.15
CA LEU A 584 -15.04 13.00 -25.22
C LEU A 584 -14.40 13.26 -23.86
N SER A 585 -13.75 12.24 -23.29
CA SER A 585 -12.91 12.37 -22.10
C SER A 585 -11.44 12.32 -22.48
N LEU A 586 -10.68 13.33 -22.07
CA LEU A 586 -9.22 13.36 -22.14
C LEU A 586 -8.66 12.83 -20.82
N LEU A 587 -7.91 11.75 -20.92
CA LEU A 587 -7.19 11.10 -19.83
C LEU A 587 -5.75 11.57 -19.84
N THR A 588 -5.24 12.07 -18.72
CA THR A 588 -3.86 12.57 -18.60
C THR A 588 -3.07 11.77 -17.57
N VAL A 589 -1.81 11.51 -17.89
CA VAL A 589 -0.82 10.92 -16.97
C VAL A 589 0.39 11.82 -16.96
N GLU A 590 0.64 12.49 -15.84
CA GLU A 590 1.82 13.33 -15.64
C GLU A 590 2.92 12.49 -14.98
N PRO A 591 4.04 12.20 -15.66
CA PRO A 591 5.16 11.49 -15.07
C PRO A 591 5.78 12.27 -13.91
N ARG A 592 6.51 11.58 -13.03
CA ARG A 592 7.41 12.26 -12.06
C ARG A 592 8.43 13.10 -12.83
N ALA A 593 8.81 14.26 -12.31
CA ALA A 593 9.61 15.26 -13.00
C ALA A 593 11.08 14.85 -13.15
N SER A 594 11.69 14.30 -12.10
CA SER A 594 13.06 13.78 -12.17
C SER A 594 13.40 12.90 -10.95
N MET A 595 14.47 12.13 -11.07
CA MET A 595 15.05 11.37 -9.94
C MET A 595 15.56 12.28 -8.80
N SER A 596 15.94 13.52 -9.10
CA SER A 596 16.52 14.45 -8.13
C SER A 596 15.49 15.30 -7.38
N ALA A 597 14.28 15.45 -7.94
CA ALA A 597 13.24 16.31 -7.40
C ALA A 597 12.06 15.53 -6.78
N ASP A 598 11.86 14.27 -7.17
CA ASP A 598 10.72 13.46 -6.75
C ASP A 598 11.12 12.15 -6.05
N ALA A 599 10.30 11.73 -5.10
CA ALA A 599 10.31 10.39 -4.51
C ALA A 599 8.85 9.96 -4.21
N PRO A 600 8.39 8.77 -4.65
CA PRO A 600 9.13 7.79 -5.44
C PRO A 600 9.35 8.27 -6.88
N ALA A 601 10.40 7.76 -7.53
CA ALA A 601 10.73 8.01 -8.93
C ALA A 601 11.44 6.79 -9.53
N ARG A 602 10.94 6.28 -10.66
CA ARG A 602 11.48 5.12 -11.39
C ARG A 602 10.89 5.04 -12.79
N MET A 603 11.49 4.23 -13.65
CA MET A 603 10.85 3.80 -14.91
C MET A 603 9.58 2.97 -14.61
N LEU A 604 8.50 3.27 -15.33
CA LEU A 604 7.26 2.49 -15.31
C LEU A 604 7.14 1.71 -16.62
N ARG A 605 7.00 0.39 -16.55
CA ARG A 605 6.93 -0.48 -17.73
C ARG A 605 5.61 -1.22 -17.79
N GLY A 606 5.04 -1.36 -18.99
CA GLY A 606 3.82 -2.15 -19.24
C GLY A 606 2.56 -1.71 -18.48
N HIS A 607 2.52 -0.47 -17.97
CA HIS A 607 1.37 0.07 -17.26
C HIS A 607 0.20 0.32 -18.23
N ARG A 608 -1.01 0.38 -17.68
CA ARG A 608 -2.25 0.57 -18.45
C ARG A 608 -3.15 1.58 -17.75
N LEU A 609 -4.01 2.26 -18.49
CA LEU A 609 -5.13 3.03 -17.93
C LEU A 609 -6.39 2.19 -17.95
N ALA A 610 -7.08 2.07 -16.83
CA ALA A 610 -8.46 1.63 -16.77
C ALA A 610 -9.34 2.86 -16.54
N TRP A 611 -10.15 3.21 -17.55
CA TRP A 611 -11.14 4.26 -17.45
C TRP A 611 -12.53 3.64 -17.41
N GLN A 612 -13.40 4.15 -16.55
CA GLN A 612 -14.77 3.69 -16.40
C GLN A 612 -15.73 4.85 -16.10
N VAL A 613 -16.99 4.65 -16.45
CA VAL A 613 -18.13 5.49 -16.09
C VAL A 613 -19.12 4.64 -15.32
N THR A 614 -19.66 5.17 -14.22
CA THR A 614 -20.68 4.50 -13.43
C THR A 614 -21.94 5.34 -13.26
N ASP A 615 -23.06 4.67 -13.04
CA ASP A 615 -24.31 5.27 -12.60
C ASP A 615 -24.36 5.48 -11.07
N ALA A 616 -25.49 5.98 -10.57
CA ALA A 616 -25.71 6.28 -9.15
C ALA A 616 -25.69 5.03 -8.26
N GLN A 617 -25.90 3.84 -8.83
CA GLN A 617 -25.87 2.55 -8.13
C GLN A 617 -24.46 1.91 -8.17
N GLY A 618 -23.53 2.53 -8.89
CA GLY A 618 -22.16 2.05 -9.06
C GLY A 618 -21.98 1.11 -10.26
N ALA A 619 -23.03 0.83 -11.03
CA ALA A 619 -22.94 -0.06 -12.18
C ALA A 619 -22.09 0.59 -13.28
N VAL A 620 -21.17 -0.19 -13.88
CA VAL A 620 -20.32 0.25 -14.98
C VAL A 620 -21.16 0.34 -16.25
N ILE A 621 -21.34 1.56 -16.77
CA ILE A 621 -22.13 1.83 -17.98
C ILE A 621 -21.25 1.95 -19.23
N ASP A 622 -19.99 2.36 -19.08
CA ASP A 622 -18.96 2.29 -20.12
C ASP A 622 -17.58 2.17 -19.44
N GLY A 623 -16.60 1.62 -20.14
CA GLY A 623 -15.26 1.49 -19.62
C GLY A 623 -14.32 0.71 -20.51
N ARG A 624 -13.03 1.05 -20.44
CA ARG A 624 -11.99 0.49 -21.31
C ARG A 624 -10.64 0.45 -20.63
N ILE A 625 -9.82 -0.51 -21.05
CA ILE A 625 -8.41 -0.63 -20.64
C ILE A 625 -7.52 -0.23 -21.82
N VAL A 626 -6.64 0.75 -21.59
CA VAL A 626 -5.76 1.36 -22.60
C VAL A 626 -4.29 1.10 -22.23
N PRO A 627 -3.47 0.49 -23.10
CA PRO A 627 -2.04 0.36 -22.85
C PRO A 627 -1.33 1.71 -22.86
N LEU A 628 -0.30 1.84 -22.01
CA LEU A 628 0.61 2.98 -22.01
C LEU A 628 1.98 2.56 -22.54
N PRO A 629 2.72 3.48 -23.20
CA PRO A 629 4.15 3.29 -23.39
C PRO A 629 4.87 3.29 -22.04
N ASP A 630 6.14 2.88 -22.04
CA ASP A 630 6.99 3.02 -20.86
C ASP A 630 7.16 4.50 -20.49
N ILE A 631 7.15 4.78 -19.19
CA ILE A 631 7.13 6.14 -18.64
C ILE A 631 8.38 6.35 -17.79
N ALA A 632 9.30 7.16 -18.29
CA ALA A 632 10.46 7.60 -17.52
C ALA A 632 10.12 8.85 -16.67
N PRO A 633 10.77 9.04 -15.51
CA PRO A 633 10.78 10.35 -14.86
C PRO A 633 11.35 11.41 -15.82
N GLY A 634 10.65 12.54 -15.94
CA GLY A 634 10.96 13.64 -16.86
C GLY A 634 10.37 13.47 -18.26
N ALA A 635 9.63 12.38 -18.54
CA ALA A 635 8.89 12.25 -19.78
C ALA A 635 7.76 13.29 -19.88
N ALA A 636 7.33 13.58 -21.12
CA ALA A 636 6.20 14.47 -21.35
C ALA A 636 4.89 13.87 -20.81
N THR A 637 3.94 14.74 -20.45
CA THR A 637 2.59 14.32 -20.05
C THR A 637 1.95 13.50 -21.15
N LEU A 638 1.49 12.29 -20.81
CA LEU A 638 0.76 11.44 -21.74
C LEU A 638 -0.71 11.83 -21.74
N GLN A 639 -1.28 11.91 -22.93
CA GLN A 639 -2.68 12.24 -23.13
C GLN A 639 -3.35 11.19 -24.03
N ARG A 640 -4.53 10.73 -23.63
CA ARG A 640 -5.35 9.77 -24.39
C ARG A 640 -6.80 10.21 -24.38
N ALA A 641 -7.45 10.17 -25.53
CA ALA A 641 -8.85 10.55 -25.64
C ALA A 641 -9.74 9.32 -25.78
N VAL A 642 -10.91 9.39 -25.16
CA VAL A 642 -11.87 8.30 -25.02
C VAL A 642 -13.25 8.85 -25.36
N ARG A 643 -13.86 8.33 -26.43
CA ARG A 643 -15.22 8.70 -26.86
C ARG A 643 -16.26 7.83 -26.18
N TRP A 644 -17.26 8.44 -25.59
CA TRP A 644 -18.36 7.75 -24.91
C TRP A 644 -19.65 8.56 -24.99
N THR A 645 -20.78 7.88 -24.78
CA THR A 645 -22.10 8.51 -24.78
C THR A 645 -22.67 8.41 -23.38
N ASP A 646 -23.11 9.54 -22.82
CA ASP A 646 -23.85 9.54 -21.56
C ASP A 646 -25.31 9.10 -21.83
N PRO A 647 -25.76 7.95 -21.29
CA PRO A 647 -27.15 7.51 -21.42
C PRO A 647 -28.12 8.33 -20.54
N GLY A 648 -27.63 9.35 -19.81
CA GLY A 648 -28.41 10.18 -18.88
C GLY A 648 -28.31 9.72 -17.43
N THR A 649 -27.66 8.60 -17.16
CA THR A 649 -27.48 8.02 -15.81
C THR A 649 -26.06 8.18 -15.28
N ALA A 650 -25.10 8.67 -16.06
CA ALA A 650 -23.72 8.82 -15.63
C ALA A 650 -23.58 9.80 -14.47
N VAL A 651 -22.91 9.37 -13.39
CA VAL A 651 -22.64 10.22 -12.22
C VAL A 651 -21.15 10.40 -11.92
N ARG A 652 -20.33 9.42 -12.31
CA ARG A 652 -18.92 9.37 -11.94
C ARG A 652 -18.10 8.73 -13.05
N GLN A 653 -16.99 9.37 -13.40
CA GLN A 653 -15.91 8.75 -14.15
C GLN A 653 -14.77 8.43 -13.19
N ARG A 654 -14.07 7.31 -13.42
CA ARG A 654 -12.86 6.93 -12.70
C ARG A 654 -11.78 6.55 -13.69
N LEU A 655 -10.59 7.11 -13.51
CA LEU A 655 -9.38 6.77 -14.24
C LEU A 655 -8.39 6.14 -13.25
N THR A 656 -7.86 4.99 -13.62
CA THR A 656 -6.95 4.22 -12.78
C THR A 656 -5.70 3.86 -13.58
N LEU A 657 -4.54 4.07 -12.99
CA LEU A 657 -3.28 3.53 -13.49
C LEU A 657 -3.10 2.11 -12.93
N LEU A 658 -3.05 1.13 -13.84
CA LEU A 658 -2.84 -0.27 -13.54
C LEU A 658 -1.37 -0.65 -13.77
N ALA A 659 -0.76 -1.27 -12.76
CA ALA A 659 0.50 -1.96 -12.93
C ALA A 659 0.32 -3.23 -13.81
N PRO A 660 1.39 -3.78 -14.40
CA PRO A 660 1.32 -5.04 -15.15
C PRO A 660 0.71 -6.20 -14.35
N SER A 661 0.98 -6.23 -13.04
CA SER A 661 0.42 -7.20 -12.07
C SER A 661 -1.08 -7.03 -11.81
N GLY A 662 -1.72 -5.97 -12.33
CA GLY A 662 -3.15 -5.72 -12.20
C GLY A 662 -3.54 -4.81 -11.02
N HIS A 663 -2.57 -4.38 -10.21
CA HIS A 663 -2.81 -3.49 -9.07
C HIS A 663 -3.14 -2.06 -9.51
N GLU A 664 -4.08 -1.42 -8.82
CA GLU A 664 -4.46 -0.02 -9.00
C GLU A 664 -3.50 0.90 -8.23
N VAL A 665 -2.44 1.38 -8.89
CA VAL A 665 -1.33 2.10 -8.25
C VAL A 665 -1.51 3.63 -8.22
N ALA A 666 -2.52 4.14 -8.93
CA ALA A 666 -2.99 5.52 -8.82
C ALA A 666 -4.42 5.59 -9.38
N SER A 667 -5.26 6.49 -8.85
CA SER A 667 -6.57 6.75 -9.43
C SER A 667 -7.04 8.18 -9.22
N VAL A 668 -7.96 8.64 -10.07
CA VAL A 668 -8.67 9.90 -9.94
C VAL A 668 -10.13 9.70 -10.36
N THR A 669 -11.04 10.42 -9.73
CA THR A 669 -12.46 10.46 -10.08
C THR A 669 -12.87 11.84 -10.58
N LEU A 670 -13.85 11.87 -11.46
CA LEU A 670 -14.56 13.08 -11.89
C LEU A 670 -16.05 12.83 -11.67
N ASP A 671 -16.62 13.55 -10.72
CA ASP A 671 -18.05 13.48 -10.39
C ASP A 671 -18.84 14.53 -11.17
N SER A 672 -19.89 14.10 -11.87
CA SER A 672 -20.80 14.98 -12.60
C SER A 672 -22.04 15.36 -11.78
N ARG A 673 -22.32 14.65 -10.69
CA ARG A 673 -23.49 14.87 -9.82
C ARG A 673 -23.13 14.68 -8.34
N VAL A 674 -23.77 15.47 -7.49
CA VAL A 674 -23.70 15.28 -6.03
C VAL A 674 -24.34 13.94 -5.62
N PRO A 675 -24.01 13.38 -4.46
CA PRO A 675 -24.62 12.13 -3.99
C PRO A 675 -26.10 12.33 -3.63
N ASP A 676 -26.83 11.21 -3.52
CA ASP A 676 -28.18 11.21 -2.96
C ASP A 676 -28.17 11.59 -1.46
N ALA A 677 -29.32 12.08 -0.97
CA ALA A 677 -29.46 12.42 0.44
C ALA A 677 -29.37 11.16 1.31
N PRO A 678 -28.49 11.13 2.33
CA PRO A 678 -28.42 10.00 3.25
C PRO A 678 -29.64 9.97 4.18
N VAL A 679 -29.93 8.80 4.75
CA VAL A 679 -31.05 8.59 5.68
C VAL A 679 -30.49 8.26 7.07
N ILE A 680 -30.86 9.08 8.07
CA ILE A 680 -30.54 8.78 9.47
C ILE A 680 -31.42 7.62 9.94
N ARG A 681 -30.79 6.55 10.41
CA ARG A 681 -31.44 5.34 10.92
C ARG A 681 -31.67 5.41 12.43
N GLN A 682 -30.72 5.97 13.17
CA GLN A 682 -30.77 6.00 14.63
C GLN A 682 -29.95 7.17 15.17
N VAL A 683 -30.39 7.72 16.30
CA VAL A 683 -29.56 8.62 17.12
C VAL A 683 -29.55 8.12 18.56
N ILE A 684 -28.38 7.93 19.14
CA ILE A 684 -28.17 7.47 20.51
C ILE A 684 -27.67 8.64 21.33
N ALA A 685 -28.48 9.16 22.25
CA ALA A 685 -28.10 10.23 23.16
C ALA A 685 -27.23 9.70 24.32
N ALA A 686 -26.24 10.49 24.73
CA ALA A 686 -25.35 10.21 25.85
C ALA A 686 -24.93 11.52 26.55
N ASN A 687 -24.10 11.41 27.58
CA ASN A 687 -23.62 12.51 28.40
C ASN A 687 -22.75 13.45 27.57
N GLY A 688 -23.31 14.61 27.25
CA GLY A 688 -22.73 15.62 26.40
C GLY A 688 -22.33 15.11 25.01
N SER A 689 -22.97 14.05 24.53
CA SER A 689 -22.60 13.36 23.29
C SER A 689 -23.79 12.66 22.63
N ALA A 690 -23.65 12.32 21.35
CA ALA A 690 -24.63 11.51 20.63
C ALA A 690 -23.99 10.73 19.48
N ARG A 691 -24.42 9.50 19.21
CA ARG A 691 -24.06 8.75 17.99
C ARG A 691 -25.17 8.85 16.96
N VAL A 692 -24.85 9.30 15.74
CA VAL A 692 -25.77 9.35 14.60
C VAL A 692 -25.41 8.21 13.65
N VAL A 693 -26.34 7.31 13.38
CA VAL A 693 -26.17 6.18 12.44
C VAL A 693 -27.02 6.44 11.21
N PHE A 694 -26.46 6.21 10.01
CA PHE A 694 -27.10 6.54 8.74
C PHE A 694 -26.67 5.59 7.61
N ASP A 695 -27.49 5.53 6.56
CA ASP A 695 -27.18 4.71 5.38
C ASP A 695 -26.05 5.32 4.56
N ARG A 696 -25.16 4.46 4.06
CA ARG A 696 -24.21 4.85 3.03
C ARG A 696 -24.90 4.91 1.66
N VAL A 697 -24.54 5.90 0.86
CA VAL A 697 -24.95 6.09 -0.53
C VAL A 697 -23.75 5.83 -1.46
N ALA A 698 -23.97 5.19 -2.61
CA ALA A 698 -22.90 4.61 -3.44
C ALA A 698 -21.97 5.66 -4.11
N ASN A 699 -22.45 6.87 -4.39
CA ASN A 699 -21.69 7.95 -5.03
C ASN A 699 -21.07 8.96 -4.03
N ALA A 700 -20.98 8.60 -2.74
CA ALA A 700 -20.39 9.46 -1.72
C ALA A 700 -18.99 9.00 -1.30
N ASP A 701 -18.09 9.96 -1.15
CA ASP A 701 -16.73 9.73 -0.67
C ASP A 701 -16.61 10.01 0.84
N ASN A 702 -17.50 10.84 1.39
CA ASN A 702 -17.51 11.26 2.79
C ASN A 702 -18.92 11.68 3.23
N TYR A 703 -19.15 11.76 4.54
CA TYR A 703 -20.39 12.26 5.14
C TYR A 703 -20.07 13.33 6.18
N ARG A 704 -21.03 14.22 6.43
CA ARG A 704 -20.94 15.26 7.47
C ARG A 704 -22.24 15.34 8.23
N VAL A 705 -22.13 15.36 9.56
CA VAL A 705 -23.26 15.72 10.43
C VAL A 705 -23.39 17.24 10.54
N VAL A 706 -24.58 17.76 10.28
CA VAL A 706 -24.95 19.19 10.35
C VAL A 706 -25.84 19.41 11.58
N GLY A 707 -25.62 20.50 12.31
CA GLY A 707 -26.39 20.87 13.51
C GLY A 707 -25.63 20.78 14.84
N ALA A 708 -24.41 20.24 14.81
CA ALA A 708 -23.41 20.29 15.88
C ALA A 708 -22.04 20.62 15.26
N ALA A 709 -21.01 20.89 16.07
CA ALA A 709 -19.64 21.05 15.55
C ALA A 709 -19.27 19.81 14.71
N GLY A 710 -18.96 20.04 13.43
CA GLY A 710 -19.02 19.03 12.37
C GLY A 710 -18.17 17.78 12.61
N ALA A 711 -18.82 16.62 12.61
CA ALA A 711 -18.17 15.31 12.55
C ALA A 711 -18.23 14.81 11.10
N ASP A 712 -17.12 14.99 10.37
CA ASP A 712 -16.93 14.35 9.07
C ASP A 712 -16.54 12.89 9.30
N THR A 713 -17.11 11.97 8.52
CA THR A 713 -16.88 10.54 8.68
C THR A 713 -16.99 9.82 7.35
N VAL A 714 -16.13 8.83 7.14
CA VAL A 714 -16.24 7.89 6.01
C VAL A 714 -17.07 6.64 6.39
N ASN A 715 -17.55 6.58 7.62
CA ASN A 715 -18.33 5.47 8.15
C ASN A 715 -19.84 5.67 7.95
N GLY A 716 -20.64 4.64 8.24
CA GLY A 716 -22.11 4.73 8.29
C GLY A 716 -22.64 5.32 9.60
N PHE A 717 -21.79 5.96 10.40
CA PHE A 717 -22.16 6.63 11.64
C PHE A 717 -21.14 7.73 11.98
N ALA A 718 -21.52 8.62 12.90
CA ALA A 718 -20.68 9.66 13.49
C ALA A 718 -20.97 9.84 14.99
N ASP A 719 -19.92 9.94 15.80
CA ASP A 719 -20.02 10.27 17.23
C ASP A 719 -19.79 11.78 17.42
N LEU A 720 -20.78 12.45 18.00
CA LEU A 720 -20.75 13.86 18.38
C LEU A 720 -20.38 13.98 19.85
N THR A 721 -19.49 14.93 20.17
CA THR A 721 -19.08 15.24 21.54
C THR A 721 -19.24 16.74 21.82
N GLY A 722 -19.21 17.13 23.10
CA GLY A 722 -19.33 18.54 23.51
C GLY A 722 -20.74 19.11 23.37
N LEU A 723 -21.77 18.26 23.31
CA LEU A 723 -23.16 18.69 23.32
C LEU A 723 -23.58 19.12 24.73
N THR A 724 -24.54 20.04 24.85
CA THR A 724 -25.07 20.44 26.16
C THR A 724 -26.20 19.50 26.58
N ASN A 725 -26.08 18.87 27.74
CA ASN A 725 -27.13 18.02 28.30
C ASN A 725 -28.42 18.82 28.54
N GLY A 726 -29.57 18.19 28.25
CA GLY A 726 -30.90 18.82 28.40
C GLY A 726 -31.27 19.80 27.29
N THR A 727 -30.34 20.14 26.40
CA THR A 727 -30.60 21.01 25.24
C THR A 727 -30.89 20.18 24.00
N ALA A 728 -32.04 20.37 23.39
CA ALA A 728 -32.38 19.73 22.13
C ALA A 728 -31.54 20.27 20.97
N VAL A 729 -30.97 19.37 20.16
CA VAL A 729 -30.17 19.67 18.98
C VAL A 729 -30.81 19.01 17.76
N GLN A 730 -31.01 19.77 16.68
CA GLN A 730 -31.49 19.23 15.42
C GLN A 730 -30.31 18.78 14.55
N LEU A 731 -30.24 17.49 14.26
CA LEU A 731 -29.16 16.88 13.49
C LEU A 731 -29.63 16.49 12.09
N ARG A 732 -28.75 16.65 11.11
CA ARG A 732 -28.90 16.18 9.72
C ARG A 732 -27.61 15.55 9.25
N VAL A 733 -27.68 14.71 8.24
CA VAL A 733 -26.48 14.18 7.55
C VAL A 733 -26.50 14.62 6.10
N VAL A 734 -25.34 15.02 5.59
CA VAL A 734 -25.10 15.25 4.16
C VAL A 734 -24.00 14.32 3.68
N ALA A 735 -24.08 13.90 2.43
CA ALA A 735 -23.06 13.14 1.73
C ALA A 735 -22.25 14.09 0.81
N LEU A 736 -20.96 13.80 0.62
CA LEU A 736 -20.04 14.65 -0.14
C LEU A 736 -19.28 13.82 -1.18
N ASN A 737 -19.05 14.43 -2.34
CA ASN A 737 -18.13 13.94 -3.38
C ASN A 737 -17.47 15.11 -4.13
N GLY A 738 -16.76 14.83 -5.23
CA GLY A 738 -16.08 15.85 -6.03
C GLY A 738 -17.00 16.88 -6.71
N ALA A 739 -18.29 16.58 -6.88
CA ALA A 739 -19.28 17.50 -7.45
C ALA A 739 -19.89 18.44 -6.40
N GLY A 740 -19.78 18.10 -5.11
CA GLY A 740 -20.28 18.93 -4.01
C GLY A 740 -20.98 18.13 -2.92
N THR A 741 -21.93 18.80 -2.25
CA THR A 741 -22.67 18.27 -1.10
C THR A 741 -24.09 17.91 -1.52
N SER A 742 -24.59 16.75 -1.05
CA SER A 742 -25.96 16.29 -1.27
C SER A 742 -26.99 17.21 -0.60
N ALA A 743 -28.27 16.99 -0.91
CA ALA A 743 -29.34 17.44 -0.02
C ALA A 743 -29.17 16.79 1.37
N ALA A 744 -29.57 17.52 2.42
CA ALA A 744 -29.50 17.02 3.78
C ALA A 744 -30.61 16.01 4.06
N SER A 745 -30.32 15.04 4.93
CA SER A 745 -31.32 14.13 5.48
C SER A 745 -32.49 14.88 6.13
N ALA A 746 -33.60 14.16 6.35
CA ALA A 746 -34.62 14.61 7.29
C ALA A 746 -33.98 14.93 8.66
N PRO A 747 -34.40 16.01 9.33
CA PRO A 747 -33.86 16.38 10.62
C PRO A 747 -34.29 15.39 11.70
N VAL A 748 -33.36 15.02 12.58
CA VAL A 748 -33.66 14.25 13.79
C VAL A 748 -33.28 15.10 15.00
N THR A 749 -34.19 15.24 15.95
CA THR A 749 -33.92 15.96 17.19
C THR A 749 -33.38 15.01 18.25
N VAL A 750 -32.26 15.36 18.87
CA VAL A 750 -31.69 14.63 20.01
C VAL A 750 -31.52 15.56 21.19
N THR A 751 -31.77 15.04 22.40
CA THR A 751 -31.48 15.76 23.65
C THR A 751 -30.45 14.93 24.42
N PRO A 752 -29.17 15.36 24.49
CA PRO A 752 -28.14 14.66 25.25
C PRO A 752 -28.53 14.56 26.73
N THR A 753 -28.21 13.42 27.36
CA THR A 753 -28.61 13.10 28.73
C THR A 753 -27.40 12.99 29.64
N GLY A 754 -27.43 13.60 30.84
CA GLY A 754 -26.24 13.67 31.70
C GLY A 754 -25.76 12.39 32.38
N THR A 755 -26.39 11.23 32.15
CA THR A 755 -26.19 10.02 32.98
C THR A 755 -25.59 8.82 32.25
N LEU A 756 -25.60 8.79 30.91
CA LEU A 756 -25.25 7.60 30.12
C LEU A 756 -24.00 7.85 29.26
N ALA A 757 -23.05 6.91 29.20
CA ALA A 757 -22.00 6.94 28.19
C ALA A 757 -22.51 6.39 26.85
N LEU A 758 -21.82 6.70 25.75
CA LEU A 758 -22.11 6.04 24.47
C LEU A 758 -21.86 4.53 24.59
N PRO A 759 -22.70 3.68 23.96
CA PRO A 759 -22.42 2.26 23.88
C PRO A 759 -21.10 2.00 23.12
N PRO A 760 -20.41 0.87 23.39
CA PRO A 760 -19.24 0.46 22.64
C PRO A 760 -19.53 0.49 21.14
N LYS A 761 -18.55 0.94 20.36
CA LYS A 761 -18.65 0.96 18.90
C LYS A 761 -18.23 -0.39 18.37
N ILE A 762 -19.11 -1.05 17.63
CA ILE A 762 -18.73 -2.24 16.85
C ILE A 762 -17.86 -1.77 15.67
N GLN A 763 -16.64 -2.27 15.58
CA GLN A 763 -15.72 -1.95 14.49
C GLN A 763 -15.86 -2.93 13.32
N ASP A 764 -15.99 -4.22 13.64
CA ASP A 764 -16.19 -5.27 12.65
C ASP A 764 -16.82 -6.52 13.27
N VAL A 765 -17.43 -7.34 12.41
CA VAL A 765 -17.96 -8.67 12.76
C VAL A 765 -17.42 -9.65 11.73
N VAL A 766 -16.45 -10.48 12.14
CA VAL A 766 -15.72 -11.37 11.23
C VAL A 766 -16.17 -12.82 11.45
N PRO A 767 -16.94 -13.42 10.52
CA PRO A 767 -17.26 -14.85 10.53
C PRO A 767 -16.03 -15.73 10.63
N VAL A 768 -16.13 -16.78 11.45
CA VAL A 768 -15.11 -17.82 11.64
C VAL A 768 -15.79 -19.18 11.75
N ALA A 769 -15.02 -20.26 11.67
CA ALA A 769 -15.58 -21.60 11.91
C ALA A 769 -16.25 -21.66 13.29
N GLY A 770 -17.52 -22.05 13.33
CA GLY A 770 -18.31 -22.20 14.56
C GLY A 770 -18.85 -20.89 15.17
N GLY A 771 -18.73 -19.74 14.49
CA GLY A 771 -19.28 -18.48 14.99
C GLY A 771 -18.69 -17.23 14.32
N PHE A 772 -18.35 -16.21 15.10
CA PHE A 772 -17.75 -14.97 14.60
C PHE A 772 -16.87 -14.31 15.67
N VAL A 773 -15.97 -13.41 15.25
CA VAL A 773 -15.22 -12.51 16.12
C VAL A 773 -15.88 -11.13 16.05
N LEU A 774 -16.27 -10.60 17.20
CA LEU A 774 -16.82 -9.25 17.34
C LEU A 774 -15.70 -8.30 17.77
N GLY A 775 -15.41 -7.30 16.93
CA GLY A 775 -14.49 -6.22 17.21
C GLY A 775 -15.21 -4.99 17.73
N PHE A 776 -14.67 -4.35 18.79
CA PHE A 776 -15.30 -3.16 19.39
C PHE A 776 -14.32 -2.23 20.07
N ILE A 777 -14.70 -0.97 20.28
CA ILE A 777 -13.92 0.01 21.05
C ILE A 777 -14.35 0.00 22.52
N VAL A 778 -13.40 -0.10 23.44
CA VAL A 778 -13.58 -0.04 24.90
C VAL A 778 -13.57 1.41 25.36
N ALA A 779 -14.62 1.79 26.09
CA ALA A 779 -14.68 3.10 26.73
C ALA A 779 -13.66 3.20 27.89
N PRO A 780 -13.05 4.38 28.14
CA PRO A 780 -12.16 4.55 29.29
C PRO A 780 -12.83 4.12 30.60
N GLY A 781 -12.16 3.26 31.37
CA GLY A 781 -12.68 2.76 32.65
C GLY A 781 -13.70 1.61 32.57
N ALA A 782 -14.12 1.19 31.37
CA ALA A 782 -14.96 0.00 31.22
C ALA A 782 -14.16 -1.28 31.52
N THR A 783 -14.67 -2.11 32.42
CA THR A 783 -14.07 -3.39 32.79
C THR A 783 -14.74 -4.57 32.11
N ASP A 784 -16.05 -4.47 31.85
CA ASP A 784 -16.88 -5.57 31.36
C ASP A 784 -17.87 -5.11 30.29
N HIS A 785 -18.21 -6.02 29.38
CA HIS A 785 -19.09 -5.79 28.24
C HIS A 785 -20.09 -6.94 28.14
N GLN A 786 -21.38 -6.62 28.05
CA GLN A 786 -22.41 -7.61 27.77
C GLN A 786 -22.60 -7.74 26.25
N VAL A 787 -22.58 -8.97 25.74
CA VAL A 787 -22.74 -9.30 24.31
C VAL A 787 -23.97 -10.17 24.13
N GLN A 788 -24.82 -9.79 23.18
CA GLN A 788 -25.99 -10.58 22.78
C GLN A 788 -25.98 -10.84 21.28
N ALA A 789 -26.15 -12.11 20.90
CA ALA A 789 -26.25 -12.55 19.52
C ALA A 789 -27.63 -13.17 19.26
N PHE A 790 -28.18 -12.94 18.06
CA PHE A 790 -29.54 -13.33 17.68
C PHE A 790 -29.56 -14.14 16.38
N ALA A 791 -30.37 -15.19 16.32
CA ALA A 791 -30.72 -15.91 15.09
C ALA A 791 -32.25 -15.96 14.94
N GLY A 792 -32.78 -15.57 13.79
CA GLY A 792 -34.23 -15.51 13.55
C GLY A 792 -34.96 -14.63 14.58
N GLY A 793 -34.30 -13.58 15.09
CA GLY A 793 -34.84 -12.70 16.13
C GLY A 793 -34.78 -13.25 17.57
N SER A 794 -34.36 -14.49 17.78
CA SER A 794 -34.21 -15.10 19.11
C SER A 794 -32.77 -15.00 19.61
N THR A 795 -32.57 -14.73 20.91
CA THR A 795 -31.24 -14.71 21.52
C THR A 795 -30.65 -16.12 21.56
N VAL A 796 -29.54 -16.33 20.87
CA VAL A 796 -28.79 -17.60 20.84
C VAL A 796 -27.58 -17.58 21.76
N ARG A 797 -27.11 -16.38 22.13
CA ARG A 797 -26.00 -16.20 23.06
C ARG A 797 -26.17 -14.89 23.83
N ASP A 798 -25.94 -14.94 25.14
CA ASP A 798 -25.90 -13.78 26.04
C ASP A 798 -24.82 -14.03 27.10
N PHE A 799 -23.82 -13.18 27.18
CA PHE A 799 -22.71 -13.33 28.14
C PHE A 799 -21.99 -12.01 28.40
N THR A 800 -21.21 -11.97 29.47
CA THR A 800 -20.34 -10.84 29.82
C THR A 800 -18.88 -11.20 29.57
N THR A 801 -18.10 -10.26 29.03
CA THR A 801 -16.66 -10.41 28.77
C THR A 801 -15.87 -9.22 29.29
N ALA A 802 -14.71 -9.50 29.89
CA ALA A 802 -13.73 -8.50 30.32
C ALA A 802 -12.64 -8.22 29.25
N LEU A 803 -12.78 -8.83 28.07
CA LEU A 803 -11.81 -8.66 27.00
C LEU A 803 -11.82 -7.25 26.42
N LYS A 804 -10.66 -6.87 25.89
CA LYS A 804 -10.40 -5.53 25.38
C LYS A 804 -10.28 -5.56 23.86
N GLY A 805 -11.14 -4.82 23.18
CA GLY A 805 -11.09 -4.62 21.73
C GLY A 805 -11.75 -5.71 20.88
N SER A 806 -11.87 -6.94 21.38
CA SER A 806 -12.36 -8.07 20.59
C SER A 806 -12.84 -9.24 21.45
N VAL A 807 -13.85 -9.99 20.99
CA VAL A 807 -14.38 -11.19 21.64
C VAL A 807 -14.82 -12.23 20.62
N ARG A 808 -14.55 -13.53 20.87
CA ARG A 808 -15.01 -14.62 20.00
C ARG A 808 -16.36 -15.16 20.46
N VAL A 809 -17.36 -15.10 19.60
CA VAL A 809 -18.71 -15.61 19.86
C VAL A 809 -18.88 -16.96 19.17
N THR A 810 -18.96 -18.04 19.96
CA THR A 810 -19.15 -19.42 19.46
C THR A 810 -20.64 -19.74 19.32
N ALA A 811 -21.32 -19.05 18.40
CA ALA A 811 -22.72 -19.30 18.05
C ALA A 811 -23.00 -18.83 16.61
N THR A 812 -23.87 -19.54 15.91
CA THR A 812 -24.45 -19.06 14.64
C THR A 812 -25.50 -17.99 14.94
N ALA A 813 -25.35 -16.81 14.36
CA ALA A 813 -26.25 -15.68 14.56
C ALA A 813 -26.35 -14.85 13.28
N ASP A 814 -27.46 -14.13 13.11
CA ASP A 814 -27.70 -13.17 12.02
C ASP A 814 -27.27 -11.75 12.43
N THR A 815 -27.38 -11.42 13.72
CA THR A 815 -27.01 -10.12 14.26
C THR A 815 -26.38 -10.22 15.65
N VAL A 816 -25.60 -9.23 16.03
CA VAL A 816 -24.97 -9.10 17.35
C VAL A 816 -25.01 -7.65 17.84
N ARG A 817 -25.12 -7.46 19.15
CA ARG A 817 -25.01 -6.15 19.80
C ARG A 817 -24.19 -6.24 21.09
N ILE A 818 -23.66 -5.11 21.51
CA ILE A 818 -22.81 -5.01 22.69
C ILE A 818 -23.20 -3.78 23.52
N LYS A 819 -23.04 -3.87 24.84
CA LYS A 819 -23.07 -2.71 25.74
C LYS A 819 -21.96 -2.80 26.77
N GLY A 820 -21.49 -1.66 27.24
CA GLY A 820 -20.53 -1.57 28.35
C GLY A 820 -21.25 -1.56 29.69
N SER A 821 -20.76 -0.74 30.62
CA SER A 821 -21.39 -0.47 31.92
C SER A 821 -22.72 0.31 31.84
N THR A 822 -23.15 0.70 30.63
CA THR A 822 -24.40 1.42 30.39
C THR A 822 -25.57 0.45 30.18
N THR A 823 -26.81 0.92 30.34
CA THR A 823 -28.02 0.13 30.02
C THR A 823 -28.37 0.15 28.53
N VAL A 824 -27.66 0.94 27.73
CA VAL A 824 -27.94 1.17 26.30
C VAL A 824 -27.12 0.22 25.45
N TRP A 825 -27.80 -0.52 24.57
CA TRP A 825 -27.15 -1.37 23.57
C TRP A 825 -26.64 -0.56 22.38
N SER A 826 -25.54 -1.04 21.78
CA SER A 826 -25.18 -0.66 20.42
C SER A 826 -26.32 -1.01 19.46
N GLU A 827 -26.26 -0.44 18.25
CA GLU A 827 -26.97 -0.98 17.11
C GLU A 827 -26.67 -2.49 16.94
N ALA A 828 -27.66 -3.23 16.45
CA ALA A 828 -27.46 -4.62 16.06
C ALA A 828 -26.65 -4.63 14.75
N ALA A 829 -25.42 -5.13 14.81
CA ALA A 829 -24.59 -5.32 13.64
C ALA A 829 -24.90 -6.66 12.98
N PRO A 830 -25.02 -6.72 11.64
CA PRO A 830 -25.19 -7.98 10.94
C PRO A 830 -23.94 -8.85 11.07
N VAL A 831 -24.13 -10.16 11.18
CA VAL A 831 -23.06 -11.15 10.97
C VAL A 831 -23.04 -11.45 9.47
N PRO A 832 -22.04 -10.96 8.70
CA PRO A 832 -22.10 -11.00 7.26
C PRO A 832 -22.00 -12.44 6.72
N LEU A 833 -22.81 -12.78 5.72
CA LEU A 833 -22.68 -14.03 4.96
C LEU A 833 -21.74 -13.81 3.77
N PRO A 834 -20.95 -14.82 3.35
CA PRO A 834 -20.09 -14.70 2.18
C PRO A 834 -20.86 -14.23 0.92
N GLY A 835 -20.45 -13.10 0.34
CA GLY A 835 -21.05 -12.57 -0.88
C GLY A 835 -20.24 -11.45 -1.50
N MET A 836 -20.54 -11.03 -2.72
CA MET A 836 -19.85 -9.89 -3.35
C MET A 836 -20.84 -9.13 -4.22
N THR A 837 -20.51 -7.89 -4.56
CA THR A 837 -21.29 -7.12 -5.53
C THR A 837 -20.47 -6.97 -6.80
N VAL A 838 -20.98 -7.46 -7.93
CA VAL A 838 -20.42 -7.21 -9.25
C VAL A 838 -21.02 -5.94 -9.84
N HIS A 839 -20.17 -4.97 -10.17
CA HIS A 839 -20.59 -3.68 -10.72
C HIS A 839 -20.59 -3.65 -12.24
N GLY A 840 -19.88 -4.57 -12.90
CA GLY A 840 -19.74 -4.63 -14.35
C GLY A 840 -18.32 -4.96 -14.75
N ALA A 841 -17.97 -4.76 -16.02
CA ALA A 841 -16.66 -5.11 -16.53
C ALA A 841 -16.08 -4.07 -17.49
N LEU A 842 -14.75 -3.96 -17.47
CA LEU A 842 -13.95 -3.15 -18.38
C LEU A 842 -13.34 -4.07 -19.43
N ALA A 843 -13.52 -3.73 -20.70
CA ALA A 843 -12.96 -4.49 -21.80
C ALA A 843 -11.61 -3.92 -22.25
N GLY A 844 -10.68 -4.80 -22.58
CA GLY A 844 -9.52 -4.50 -23.41
C GLY A 844 -9.51 -5.42 -24.63
N ASP A 845 -8.46 -5.35 -25.43
CA ASP A 845 -8.30 -6.12 -26.65
C ASP A 845 -8.13 -7.63 -26.40
N ASP A 846 -7.34 -7.99 -25.39
CA ASP A 846 -7.06 -9.38 -25.04
C ASP A 846 -7.60 -9.77 -23.65
N ARG A 847 -8.47 -8.95 -23.05
CA ARG A 847 -8.81 -9.04 -21.63
C ARG A 847 -10.16 -8.48 -21.26
N VAL A 848 -10.65 -8.94 -20.11
CA VAL A 848 -11.78 -8.37 -19.40
C VAL A 848 -11.42 -8.20 -17.93
N ALA A 849 -11.80 -7.08 -17.33
CA ALA A 849 -11.60 -6.84 -15.91
C ALA A 849 -12.93 -6.54 -15.21
N VAL A 850 -13.34 -7.42 -14.28
CA VAL A 850 -14.61 -7.30 -13.56
C VAL A 850 -14.43 -6.44 -12.32
N ARG A 851 -15.22 -5.36 -12.23
CA ARG A 851 -15.27 -4.47 -11.07
C ARG A 851 -16.16 -5.09 -9.99
N ILE A 852 -15.63 -5.24 -8.79
CA ILE A 852 -16.38 -5.78 -7.64
C ILE A 852 -16.23 -4.91 -6.39
N THR A 853 -17.21 -5.00 -5.49
CA THR A 853 -16.99 -4.72 -4.07
C THR A 853 -16.62 -6.04 -3.38
N PRO A 854 -15.37 -6.18 -2.88
CA PRO A 854 -14.94 -7.37 -2.17
C PRO A 854 -15.78 -7.65 -0.92
N HIS A 855 -15.93 -8.93 -0.56
CA HIS A 855 -16.49 -9.28 0.74
C HIS A 855 -15.43 -9.12 1.81
N PRO A 856 -15.75 -8.64 3.02
CA PRO A 856 -14.81 -8.63 4.14
C PRO A 856 -14.21 -10.00 4.47
N THR A 857 -14.92 -11.09 4.18
CA THR A 857 -14.50 -12.47 4.50
C THR A 857 -14.04 -13.29 3.30
N ALA A 858 -14.06 -12.72 2.09
CA ALA A 858 -13.65 -13.47 0.90
C ALA A 858 -12.16 -13.77 0.99
N GLU A 859 -11.77 -15.03 0.90
CA GLU A 859 -10.36 -15.44 0.88
C GLU A 859 -9.84 -15.56 -0.55
N ARG A 860 -10.75 -15.78 -1.50
CA ARG A 860 -10.44 -15.97 -2.91
C ARG A 860 -11.60 -15.61 -3.83
N TYR A 861 -11.28 -15.39 -5.09
CA TYR A 861 -12.24 -15.18 -6.19
C TYR A 861 -11.92 -16.12 -7.33
N GLU A 862 -12.94 -16.61 -8.02
CA GLU A 862 -12.80 -17.31 -9.29
C GLU A 862 -13.51 -16.49 -10.36
N VAL A 863 -12.81 -16.21 -11.46
CA VAL A 863 -13.35 -15.54 -12.64
C VAL A 863 -13.20 -16.47 -13.82
N THR A 864 -14.31 -16.78 -14.46
CA THR A 864 -14.37 -17.58 -15.68
C THR A 864 -14.88 -16.72 -16.81
N ALA A 865 -14.11 -16.57 -17.88
CA ALA A 865 -14.52 -15.88 -19.11
C ALA A 865 -14.60 -16.88 -20.27
N THR A 866 -15.76 -16.92 -20.94
CA THR A 866 -16.01 -17.81 -22.08
C THR A 866 -16.49 -17.02 -23.29
N GLY A 867 -15.83 -17.17 -24.44
CA GLY A 867 -16.16 -16.48 -25.67
C GLY A 867 -15.34 -16.97 -26.86
N GLY A 868 -15.93 -16.98 -28.06
CA GLY A 868 -15.24 -17.39 -29.29
C GLY A 868 -14.68 -18.82 -29.26
N GLY A 869 -15.34 -19.74 -28.54
CA GLY A 869 -14.89 -21.11 -28.35
C GLY A 869 -13.76 -21.30 -27.32
N ARG A 870 -13.33 -20.23 -26.62
CA ARG A 870 -12.29 -20.28 -25.58
C ARG A 870 -12.89 -20.04 -24.21
N THR A 871 -12.42 -20.79 -23.22
CA THR A 871 -12.72 -20.54 -21.79
C THR A 871 -11.42 -20.32 -21.04
N VAL A 872 -11.36 -19.26 -20.24
CA VAL A 872 -10.23 -18.93 -19.36
C VAL A 872 -10.74 -18.81 -17.93
N VAL A 873 -10.13 -19.55 -17.02
CA VAL A 873 -10.44 -19.52 -15.58
C VAL A 873 -9.25 -18.93 -14.84
N ARG A 874 -9.51 -17.98 -13.94
CA ARG A 874 -8.51 -17.38 -13.06
C ARG A 874 -9.00 -17.42 -11.62
N VAL A 875 -8.17 -17.94 -10.72
CA VAL A 875 -8.38 -17.86 -9.27
C VAL A 875 -7.47 -16.77 -8.69
N VAL A 876 -8.02 -15.93 -7.83
CA VAL A 876 -7.31 -14.82 -7.16
C VAL A 876 -7.45 -15.02 -5.66
N GLU A 877 -6.37 -15.37 -4.97
CA GLU A 877 -6.37 -15.67 -3.52
C GLU A 877 -6.12 -14.41 -2.67
N SER A 878 -6.94 -13.38 -2.84
CA SER A 878 -6.84 -12.14 -2.08
C SER A 878 -8.21 -11.56 -1.80
N SER A 879 -8.37 -10.99 -0.60
CA SER A 879 -9.61 -10.33 -0.15
C SER A 879 -9.69 -8.84 -0.54
N ALA A 880 -8.62 -8.26 -1.12
CA ALA A 880 -8.53 -6.83 -1.39
C ALA A 880 -8.77 -6.42 -2.86
N VAL A 881 -9.04 -7.37 -3.76
CA VAL A 881 -9.03 -7.10 -5.21
C VAL A 881 -10.37 -6.52 -5.67
N GLU A 882 -10.36 -5.24 -6.03
CA GLU A 882 -11.54 -4.53 -6.57
C GLU A 882 -11.70 -4.69 -8.09
N LEU A 883 -10.66 -5.18 -8.79
CA LEU A 883 -10.64 -5.36 -10.24
C LEU A 883 -10.09 -6.74 -10.64
N LEU A 884 -10.98 -7.68 -10.91
CA LEU A 884 -10.61 -9.05 -11.27
C LEU A 884 -10.39 -9.18 -12.78
N THR A 885 -9.12 -9.19 -13.21
CA THR A 885 -8.74 -9.23 -14.63
C THR A 885 -8.50 -10.65 -15.14
N VAL A 886 -9.03 -10.98 -16.32
CA VAL A 886 -8.73 -12.18 -17.10
C VAL A 886 -8.11 -11.75 -18.42
N THR A 887 -6.98 -12.34 -18.81
CA THR A 887 -6.22 -12.02 -20.03
C THR A 887 -6.15 -13.21 -20.99
N GLY A 888 -5.63 -12.99 -22.20
CA GLY A 888 -5.51 -14.04 -23.23
C GLY A 888 -6.84 -14.37 -23.93
N LEU A 889 -7.78 -13.43 -23.92
CA LEU A 889 -9.04 -13.52 -24.64
C LEU A 889 -8.87 -13.12 -26.11
N LEU A 890 -9.78 -13.54 -26.98
CA LEU A 890 -9.80 -13.10 -28.37
C LEU A 890 -10.34 -11.67 -28.45
N ALA A 891 -9.76 -10.83 -29.29
CA ALA A 891 -10.23 -9.48 -29.57
C ALA A 891 -11.60 -9.46 -30.27
N ASP A 892 -12.35 -8.36 -30.12
CA ASP A 892 -13.69 -8.14 -30.68
C ASP A 892 -14.65 -9.35 -30.55
N THR A 893 -14.61 -10.01 -29.40
CA THR A 893 -15.33 -11.25 -29.15
C THR A 893 -16.23 -11.09 -27.92
N ALA A 894 -17.49 -11.48 -28.04
CA ALA A 894 -18.42 -11.51 -26.91
C ALA A 894 -17.93 -12.52 -25.85
N GLN A 895 -17.94 -12.10 -24.59
CA GLN A 895 -17.51 -12.87 -23.43
C GLN A 895 -18.67 -12.98 -22.45
N GLN A 896 -18.99 -14.21 -22.05
CA GLN A 896 -19.76 -14.47 -20.84
C GLN A 896 -18.78 -14.60 -19.68
N VAL A 897 -18.89 -13.72 -18.68
CA VAL A 897 -17.97 -13.69 -17.55
C VAL A 897 -18.73 -14.01 -16.27
N SER A 898 -18.29 -15.04 -15.58
CA SER A 898 -18.84 -15.52 -14.31
C SER A 898 -17.83 -15.30 -13.20
N VAL A 899 -18.26 -14.71 -12.09
CA VAL A 899 -17.44 -14.46 -10.90
C VAL A 899 -18.10 -15.13 -9.71
N ARG A 900 -17.31 -15.73 -8.83
CA ARG A 900 -17.75 -16.13 -7.47
C ARG A 900 -16.64 -15.87 -6.45
N CYS A 901 -17.02 -15.63 -5.20
CA CYS A 901 -16.09 -15.50 -4.09
C CYS A 901 -16.08 -16.78 -3.26
N GLY A 902 -14.95 -17.09 -2.65
CA GLY A 902 -14.73 -18.27 -1.83
C GLY A 902 -14.22 -17.88 -0.46
N THR A 903 -14.62 -18.65 0.54
CA THR A 903 -14.18 -18.56 1.94
C THR A 903 -13.79 -19.96 2.41
N ALA A 904 -13.29 -20.10 3.65
CA ALA A 904 -13.12 -21.40 4.30
C ALA A 904 -14.43 -22.23 4.34
N ALA A 905 -15.61 -21.60 4.29
CA ALA A 905 -16.91 -22.27 4.29
C ALA A 905 -17.38 -22.74 2.90
N GLY A 906 -16.70 -22.35 1.82
CA GLY A 906 -17.06 -22.70 0.44
C GLY A 906 -17.21 -21.49 -0.48
N TRP A 907 -17.78 -21.74 -1.66
CA TRP A 907 -17.97 -20.74 -2.71
C TRP A 907 -19.38 -20.16 -2.71
N SER A 908 -19.51 -18.86 -2.96
CA SER A 908 -20.79 -18.20 -3.26
C SER A 908 -21.38 -18.70 -4.58
N ALA A 909 -22.68 -18.48 -4.78
CA ALA A 909 -23.27 -18.58 -6.10
C ALA A 909 -22.56 -17.63 -7.10
N PRO A 910 -22.37 -18.04 -8.37
CA PRO A 910 -21.76 -17.20 -9.37
C PRO A 910 -22.68 -16.05 -9.80
N GLN A 911 -22.10 -14.86 -9.99
CA GLN A 911 -22.72 -13.73 -10.67
C GLN A 911 -22.15 -13.64 -12.08
N THR A 912 -23.01 -13.53 -13.10
CA THR A 912 -22.62 -13.54 -14.51
C THR A 912 -22.98 -12.24 -15.20
N LEU A 913 -22.09 -11.75 -16.06
CA LEU A 913 -22.30 -10.61 -16.94
C LEU A 913 -21.85 -10.96 -18.37
N THR A 914 -22.35 -10.20 -19.34
CA THR A 914 -21.89 -10.27 -20.73
C THR A 914 -21.11 -9.00 -21.05
N THR A 915 -19.98 -9.14 -21.72
CA THR A 915 -19.21 -8.03 -22.26
C THR A 915 -18.62 -8.43 -23.61
N ARG A 916 -17.90 -7.53 -24.28
CA ARG A 916 -17.20 -7.81 -25.54
C ARG A 916 -15.81 -7.20 -25.44
N THR A 917 -14.77 -7.98 -25.72
CA THR A 917 -13.40 -7.47 -25.83
C THR A 917 -13.32 -6.40 -26.92
N THR A 918 -12.46 -5.42 -26.77
CA THR A 918 -12.34 -4.35 -27.77
C THR A 918 -11.53 -4.82 -28.98
N PRO A 919 -11.68 -4.18 -30.15
CA PRO A 919 -10.66 -4.28 -31.19
C PRO A 919 -9.30 -3.79 -30.66
N PRO A 920 -8.17 -4.26 -31.22
CA PRO A 920 -6.87 -3.66 -30.94
C PRO A 920 -6.89 -2.16 -31.26
N LEU A 921 -6.30 -1.34 -30.39
CA LEU A 921 -6.28 0.10 -30.61
C LEU A 921 -5.52 0.44 -31.91
N PRO A 922 -5.96 1.48 -32.66
CA PRO A 922 -5.19 1.99 -33.78
C PRO A 922 -3.79 2.40 -33.32
N THR A 923 -2.75 1.89 -33.98
CA THR A 923 -1.34 2.10 -33.58
C THR A 923 -0.76 3.46 -33.98
N GLY A 924 -1.53 4.30 -34.67
CA GLY A 924 -1.09 5.61 -35.17
C GLY A 924 -1.69 6.78 -34.39
N ALA A 925 -0.85 7.76 -34.05
CA ALA A 925 -1.33 9.07 -33.65
C ALA A 925 -2.14 9.71 -34.80
N PRO A 926 -3.13 10.57 -34.49
CA PRO A 926 -3.83 11.33 -35.53
C PRO A 926 -2.87 12.19 -36.37
N GLY A 927 -3.35 12.65 -37.53
CA GLY A 927 -2.63 13.65 -38.32
C GLY A 927 -2.49 15.00 -37.60
N THR A 928 -1.50 15.81 -38.00
CA THR A 928 -1.36 17.19 -37.51
C THR A 928 -2.49 18.07 -38.06
N PRO A 929 -3.26 18.80 -37.22
CA PRO A 929 -4.24 19.76 -37.69
C PRO A 929 -3.61 20.89 -38.51
N THR A 930 -4.29 21.31 -39.56
CA THR A 930 -3.85 22.40 -40.45
C THR A 930 -4.92 23.48 -40.56
N GLY A 931 -4.57 24.64 -41.15
CA GLY A 931 -5.53 25.70 -41.42
C GLY A 931 -6.08 26.41 -40.18
N LEU A 932 -5.35 26.39 -39.05
CA LEU A 932 -5.77 27.11 -37.85
C LEU A 932 -5.84 28.62 -38.13
N GLY A 933 -7.01 29.19 -37.93
CA GLY A 933 -7.30 30.61 -38.06
C GLY A 933 -8.42 31.05 -37.12
N SER A 934 -8.91 32.26 -37.32
CA SER A 934 -10.10 32.75 -36.62
C SER A 934 -11.05 33.47 -37.56
N SER A 935 -12.35 33.39 -37.27
CA SER A 935 -13.39 34.23 -37.87
C SER A 935 -14.05 35.05 -36.76
N THR A 936 -14.48 36.28 -37.05
CA THR A 936 -15.21 37.11 -36.10
C THR A 936 -16.51 37.56 -36.74
N SER A 937 -17.64 37.26 -36.11
CA SER A 937 -18.98 37.65 -36.56
C SER A 937 -19.82 38.05 -35.35
N GLY A 938 -20.53 39.19 -35.42
CA GLY A 938 -21.36 39.68 -34.32
C GLY A 938 -20.61 39.95 -33.00
N GLY A 939 -19.30 40.24 -33.06
CA GLY A 939 -18.45 40.44 -31.88
C GLY A 939 -17.94 39.15 -31.22
N VAL A 940 -18.27 37.98 -31.78
CA VAL A 940 -17.81 36.67 -31.30
C VAL A 940 -16.69 36.15 -32.21
N THR A 941 -15.51 35.90 -31.64
CA THR A 941 -14.40 35.29 -32.36
C THR A 941 -14.49 33.77 -32.24
N THR A 942 -14.28 33.04 -33.33
CA THR A 942 -14.28 31.57 -33.37
C THR A 942 -12.98 31.10 -33.99
N LEU A 943 -12.22 30.26 -33.30
CA LEU A 943 -11.11 29.53 -33.92
C LEU A 943 -11.67 28.50 -34.88
N VAL A 944 -11.03 28.33 -36.03
CA VAL A 944 -11.40 27.37 -37.06
C VAL A 944 -10.14 26.64 -37.55
N TRP A 945 -10.24 25.34 -37.83
CA TRP A 945 -9.15 24.54 -38.40
C TRP A 945 -9.72 23.43 -39.30
N SER A 946 -8.84 22.70 -39.98
CA SER A 946 -9.21 21.55 -40.81
C SER A 946 -9.22 20.25 -40.00
N ALA A 947 -10.14 19.35 -40.32
CA ALA A 947 -10.19 18.05 -39.68
C ALA A 947 -8.92 17.24 -39.99
N ALA A 948 -8.31 16.65 -38.95
CA ALA A 948 -7.18 15.75 -39.09
C ALA A 948 -7.64 14.29 -39.21
N ALA A 949 -6.99 13.52 -40.09
CA ALA A 949 -7.27 12.09 -40.23
C ALA A 949 -7.02 11.35 -38.90
N GLY A 950 -7.95 10.48 -38.51
CA GLY A 950 -7.87 9.71 -37.27
C GLY A 950 -8.16 10.49 -35.99
N ALA A 951 -8.56 11.76 -36.07
CA ALA A 951 -8.86 12.56 -34.89
C ALA A 951 -10.22 12.20 -34.27
N ALA A 952 -10.21 11.80 -33.01
CA ALA A 952 -11.42 11.68 -32.18
C ALA A 952 -11.89 13.06 -31.66
N GLY A 953 -10.97 14.02 -31.54
CA GLY A 953 -11.23 15.39 -31.15
C GLY A 953 -9.96 16.23 -31.21
N TYR A 954 -10.01 17.42 -30.61
CA TYR A 954 -8.87 18.33 -30.60
C TYR A 954 -8.66 18.96 -29.22
N LEU A 955 -7.39 19.16 -28.86
CA LEU A 955 -6.96 20.02 -27.77
C LEU A 955 -6.63 21.37 -28.37
N VAL A 956 -7.28 22.40 -27.88
CA VAL A 956 -6.90 23.77 -28.18
C VAL A 956 -6.04 24.25 -27.04
N ALA A 957 -4.79 24.55 -27.34
CA ALA A 957 -3.85 25.08 -26.38
C ALA A 957 -3.56 26.55 -26.67
N ALA A 958 -3.31 27.31 -25.62
CA ALA A 958 -3.02 28.73 -25.69
C ALA A 958 -1.71 29.02 -24.95
N ALA A 959 -0.85 29.81 -25.58
CA ALA A 959 0.35 30.35 -24.97
C ALA A 959 0.09 31.81 -24.59
N ASP A 960 -0.24 32.02 -23.31
CA ASP A 960 -0.38 33.36 -22.73
C ASP A 960 0.91 33.69 -21.97
N CYS A 961 1.88 34.29 -22.68
CA CYS A 961 3.22 34.70 -22.23
C CYS A 961 4.04 33.70 -21.38
N GLY A 962 3.57 32.49 -21.13
CA GLY A 962 4.21 31.38 -20.42
C GLY A 962 4.03 30.04 -21.17
N PRO A 963 4.26 28.88 -20.52
CA PRO A 963 4.15 27.58 -21.18
C PRO A 963 2.73 27.36 -21.71
N GLU A 964 2.65 26.75 -22.88
CA GLU A 964 1.40 26.48 -23.58
C GLU A 964 0.48 25.57 -22.74
N ARG A 965 -0.81 25.90 -22.64
CA ARG A 965 -1.77 25.13 -21.85
C ARG A 965 -3.01 24.78 -22.65
N THR A 966 -3.51 23.57 -22.51
CA THR A 966 -4.83 23.19 -23.04
C THR A 966 -5.90 24.05 -22.38
N VAL A 967 -6.57 24.88 -23.17
CA VAL A 967 -7.68 25.74 -22.75
C VAL A 967 -9.04 25.17 -23.12
N ALA A 968 -9.10 24.23 -24.07
CA ALA A 968 -10.33 23.53 -24.42
C ALA A 968 -10.05 22.12 -24.96
N VAL A 969 -11.02 21.23 -24.75
CA VAL A 969 -11.12 19.91 -25.38
C VAL A 969 -12.40 19.92 -26.21
N VAL A 970 -12.33 19.60 -27.49
CA VAL A 970 -13.48 19.61 -28.41
C VAL A 970 -13.64 18.25 -29.10
N ALA A 971 -14.86 17.70 -29.01
CA ALA A 971 -15.22 16.41 -29.59
C ALA A 971 -15.66 16.58 -31.05
N GLY A 972 -14.85 16.09 -32.00
CA GLY A 972 -15.19 16.08 -33.44
C GLY A 972 -15.36 17.44 -34.14
N ALA A 973 -15.57 18.53 -33.40
CA ALA A 973 -15.69 19.88 -33.93
C ALA A 973 -14.33 20.43 -34.35
N THR A 974 -14.32 21.13 -35.49
CA THR A 974 -13.13 21.85 -36.00
C THR A 974 -13.21 23.35 -35.76
N THR A 975 -14.06 23.75 -34.81
CA THR A 975 -14.26 25.14 -34.42
C THR A 975 -14.33 25.25 -32.90
N LEU A 976 -13.91 26.40 -32.36
CA LEU A 976 -14.05 26.75 -30.95
C LEU A 976 -14.44 28.22 -30.83
N VAL A 977 -15.61 28.49 -30.25
CA VAL A 977 -16.05 29.86 -29.96
C VAL A 977 -15.23 30.42 -28.80
N LEU A 978 -14.47 31.48 -29.07
CA LEU A 978 -13.74 32.27 -28.09
C LEU A 978 -14.66 33.40 -27.58
N GLY A 979 -15.32 33.23 -26.43
CA GLY A 979 -16.26 34.25 -25.98
C GLY A 979 -16.90 34.15 -24.60
N ALA A 980 -17.03 32.96 -23.99
CA ALA A 980 -17.56 32.86 -22.62
C ALA A 980 -16.52 33.17 -21.51
N GLN A 981 -15.24 33.31 -21.89
CA GLN A 981 -14.09 33.50 -21.00
C GLN A 981 -13.21 34.71 -21.42
N GLY A 982 -13.76 35.60 -22.24
CA GLY A 982 -13.04 36.76 -22.77
C GLY A 982 -12.25 36.44 -24.04
N THR A 983 -12.55 37.15 -25.11
CA THR A 983 -11.69 37.28 -26.29
C THR A 983 -10.29 37.66 -25.83
N VAL A 984 -9.26 36.95 -26.28
CA VAL A 984 -7.88 37.43 -26.08
C VAL A 984 -7.19 37.55 -27.42
N ALA A 985 -7.43 38.71 -28.03
CA ALA A 985 -6.58 39.17 -29.10
C ALA A 985 -5.11 39.21 -28.62
N GLY A 986 -4.16 38.83 -29.49
CA GLY A 986 -2.74 38.78 -29.15
C GLY A 986 -2.25 37.49 -28.47
N ILE A 987 -3.10 36.48 -28.28
CA ILE A 987 -2.69 35.14 -27.82
C ILE A 987 -2.42 34.21 -28.99
N ALA A 988 -1.32 33.46 -28.91
CA ALA A 988 -1.03 32.34 -29.79
C ALA A 988 -1.79 31.08 -29.35
N TYR A 989 -2.53 30.49 -30.27
CA TYR A 989 -3.20 29.21 -30.10
C TYR A 989 -2.57 28.15 -30.98
N ARG A 990 -2.57 26.91 -30.50
CA ARG A 990 -2.34 25.73 -31.34
C ARG A 990 -3.44 24.72 -31.12
N VAL A 991 -3.61 23.86 -32.12
CA VAL A 991 -4.56 22.76 -32.05
C VAL A 991 -3.80 21.46 -32.23
N THR A 992 -4.02 20.53 -31.31
CA THR A 992 -3.47 19.18 -31.36
C THR A 992 -4.63 18.21 -31.55
N ALA A 993 -4.56 17.34 -32.56
CA ALA A 993 -5.56 16.29 -32.71
C ALA A 993 -5.31 15.19 -31.69
N VAL A 994 -6.40 14.64 -31.13
CA VAL A 994 -6.35 13.55 -30.17
C VAL A 994 -7.21 12.39 -30.64
N GLY A 995 -6.71 11.19 -30.39
CA GLY A 995 -7.39 9.93 -30.68
C GLY A 995 -7.00 8.87 -29.68
N GLU A 996 -7.53 7.67 -29.85
CA GLU A 996 -7.24 6.55 -28.96
C GLU A 996 -5.76 6.10 -29.07
N GLY A 997 -5.14 6.28 -30.25
CA GLY A 997 -3.72 6.05 -30.49
C GLY A 997 -2.77 7.11 -29.92
N GLY A 998 -3.29 8.20 -29.35
CA GLY A 998 -2.49 9.29 -28.75
C GLY A 998 -2.76 10.66 -29.35
N THR A 999 -1.75 11.52 -29.31
CA THR A 999 -1.83 12.92 -29.76
C THR A 999 -0.94 13.15 -30.98
N SER A 1000 -1.39 13.98 -31.91
CA SER A 1000 -0.56 14.43 -33.02
C SER A 1000 0.47 15.48 -32.59
N ALA A 1001 1.34 15.92 -33.51
CA ALA A 1001 2.07 17.15 -33.31
C ALA A 1001 1.09 18.35 -33.32
N PRO A 1002 1.36 19.42 -32.56
CA PRO A 1002 0.50 20.60 -32.58
C PRO A 1002 0.56 21.30 -33.95
N SER A 1003 -0.53 21.99 -34.31
CA SER A 1003 -0.57 22.87 -35.48
C SER A 1003 0.49 23.98 -35.40
N ALA A 1004 0.73 24.65 -36.52
CA ALA A 1004 1.37 25.97 -36.49
C ALA A 1004 0.58 26.91 -35.55
N GLY A 1005 1.30 27.77 -34.83
CA GLY A 1005 0.71 28.74 -33.92
C GLY A 1005 -0.06 29.80 -34.69
N TYR A 1006 -1.27 30.13 -34.23
CA TYR A 1006 -2.08 31.20 -34.77
C TYR A 1006 -2.34 32.25 -33.70
N VAL A 1007 -1.93 33.49 -33.96
CA VAL A 1007 -2.22 34.61 -33.08
C VAL A 1007 -3.54 35.24 -33.51
N VAL A 1008 -4.52 35.27 -32.61
CA VAL A 1008 -5.79 35.97 -32.87
C VAL A 1008 -5.50 37.47 -33.04
N PRO A 1009 -5.84 38.11 -34.17
CA PRO A 1009 -5.51 39.52 -34.42
C PRO A 1009 -6.09 40.49 -33.37
N GLY A 1010 -5.30 41.49 -32.98
CA GLY A 1010 -5.66 42.60 -32.08
C GLY A 1010 -4.81 42.68 -30.80
N THR A 1011 -4.95 43.77 -30.02
CA THR A 1011 -4.22 43.98 -28.76
C THR A 1011 -5.01 43.40 -27.58
N PRO A 1012 -4.40 42.63 -26.66
CA PRO A 1012 -5.09 42.16 -25.47
C PRO A 1012 -5.58 43.35 -24.64
N GLY A 1013 -6.88 43.42 -24.34
CA GLY A 1013 -7.42 44.42 -23.40
C GLY A 1013 -7.08 44.09 -21.93
N PRO A 1014 -7.17 45.07 -21.01
CA PRO A 1014 -7.02 44.78 -19.59
C PRO A 1014 -8.18 43.89 -19.11
N ARG A 1015 -7.89 42.91 -18.24
CA ARG A 1015 -8.89 41.98 -17.70
C ARG A 1015 -8.71 41.78 -16.21
N GLN A 1016 -9.75 41.29 -15.55
CA GLN A 1016 -9.64 40.91 -14.16
C GLN A 1016 -8.67 39.74 -13.99
N VAL A 1017 -7.75 39.86 -13.03
CA VAL A 1017 -6.80 38.79 -12.65
C VAL A 1017 -6.98 38.52 -11.17
N THR A 1018 -7.17 37.26 -10.78
CA THR A 1018 -7.20 36.83 -9.38
C THR A 1018 -6.09 35.82 -9.16
N VAL A 1019 -5.27 36.02 -8.13
CA VAL A 1019 -4.18 35.12 -7.74
C VAL A 1019 -4.54 34.51 -6.39
N THR A 1020 -4.49 33.18 -6.27
CA THR A 1020 -4.86 32.41 -5.05
C THR A 1020 -3.70 31.52 -4.56
N PRO A 1021 -3.77 30.92 -3.36
CA PRO A 1021 -2.66 30.12 -2.84
C PRO A 1021 -2.42 28.80 -3.58
N LEU A 1022 -3.40 28.33 -4.34
CA LEU A 1022 -3.28 27.15 -5.22
C LEU A 1022 -2.86 27.53 -6.65
N ASP A 1023 -2.61 28.81 -6.90
CA ASP A 1023 -2.15 29.28 -8.20
C ASP A 1023 -0.70 28.83 -8.44
N THR A 1024 -0.56 27.61 -8.96
CA THR A 1024 0.72 27.01 -9.41
C THR A 1024 1.17 27.57 -10.76
N THR A 1025 0.43 28.55 -11.30
CA THR A 1025 0.74 29.10 -12.60
C THR A 1025 1.98 29.98 -12.51
N VAL A 1026 2.90 29.77 -13.44
CA VAL A 1026 4.08 30.62 -13.58
C VAL A 1026 3.75 31.87 -14.38
N ASP A 1027 4.38 32.99 -14.02
CA ASP A 1027 4.36 34.23 -14.78
C ASP A 1027 5.20 34.12 -16.06
N CYS A 1028 5.25 35.19 -16.88
CA CYS A 1028 5.99 35.17 -18.15
C CYS A 1028 7.51 35.00 -18.00
N ALA A 1029 8.05 35.07 -16.77
CA ALA A 1029 9.45 34.88 -16.43
C ALA A 1029 9.71 33.53 -15.71
N GLY A 1030 8.69 32.67 -15.59
CA GLY A 1030 8.82 31.35 -14.97
C GLY A 1030 8.61 31.32 -13.45
N ASN A 1031 8.16 32.42 -12.82
CA ASN A 1031 7.97 32.49 -11.36
C ASN A 1031 6.53 32.15 -10.96
N ILE A 1032 6.34 31.40 -9.88
CA ILE A 1032 5.01 31.10 -9.32
C ILE A 1032 4.34 32.41 -8.88
N ARG A 1033 3.08 32.62 -9.29
CA ARG A 1033 2.34 33.87 -9.04
C ARG A 1033 1.99 34.09 -7.57
N TYR A 1034 1.83 33.03 -6.79
CA TYR A 1034 1.73 33.08 -5.33
C TYR A 1034 2.97 32.47 -4.66
N ARG A 1035 3.54 33.15 -3.67
CA ARG A 1035 4.67 32.63 -2.90
C ARG A 1035 4.63 33.08 -1.45
N GLU A 1036 5.13 32.23 -0.57
CA GLU A 1036 5.24 32.48 0.86
C GLU A 1036 6.72 32.47 1.29
N THR A 1037 7.07 33.33 2.23
CA THR A 1037 8.33 33.25 2.97
C THR A 1037 8.05 33.23 4.46
N GLY A 1038 8.88 32.53 5.24
CA GLY A 1038 8.62 32.29 6.65
C GLY A 1038 7.57 31.19 6.88
N THR A 1039 6.91 31.20 8.03
CA THR A 1039 5.99 30.13 8.44
C THR A 1039 4.57 30.51 8.07
N TRP A 1040 3.97 29.78 7.14
CA TRP A 1040 2.55 29.87 6.79
C TRP A 1040 1.91 28.49 6.87
N LEU A 1041 0.75 28.41 7.52
CA LEU A 1041 0.01 27.17 7.70
C LEU A 1041 -1.34 27.24 6.99
N ALA A 1042 -1.85 26.08 6.58
CA ALA A 1042 -3.21 25.97 6.06
C ALA A 1042 -4.22 26.15 7.21
N SER A 1043 -5.22 26.98 6.98
CA SER A 1043 -6.33 27.23 7.89
C SER A 1043 -7.51 26.31 7.55
N SER A 1044 -8.36 26.01 8.53
CA SER A 1044 -9.68 25.41 8.29
C SER A 1044 -10.69 26.38 7.65
N LEU A 1045 -10.34 27.68 7.58
CA LEU A 1045 -11.19 28.70 6.97
C LEU A 1045 -11.12 28.62 5.44
N THR A 1046 -12.30 28.53 4.82
CA THR A 1046 -12.47 28.47 3.38
C THR A 1046 -12.22 29.83 2.72
N GLY A 1047 -11.39 29.82 1.68
CA GLY A 1047 -11.12 30.93 0.78
C GLY A 1047 -12.24 31.15 -0.23
N VAL A 1048 -12.08 32.18 -1.07
CA VAL A 1048 -13.10 32.61 -2.04
C VAL A 1048 -13.45 31.55 -3.11
N ASP A 1049 -12.56 30.59 -3.32
CA ASP A 1049 -12.63 29.52 -4.33
C ASP A 1049 -12.86 28.14 -3.70
N GLY A 1050 -13.29 28.07 -2.43
CA GLY A 1050 -13.48 26.80 -1.73
C GLY A 1050 -12.19 26.19 -1.15
N THR A 1051 -11.04 26.85 -1.35
CA THR A 1051 -9.72 26.32 -0.95
C THR A 1051 -9.37 26.68 0.50
N PRO A 1052 -8.47 25.95 1.18
CA PRO A 1052 -7.97 26.35 2.50
C PRO A 1052 -7.22 27.69 2.42
N SER A 1053 -7.62 28.66 3.24
CA SER A 1053 -6.86 29.90 3.41
C SER A 1053 -5.53 29.65 4.15
N ARG A 1054 -4.63 30.62 4.12
CA ARG A 1054 -3.29 30.55 4.73
C ARG A 1054 -3.22 31.49 5.93
N TYR A 1055 -2.42 31.15 6.93
CA TYR A 1055 -2.19 32.04 8.07
C TYR A 1055 -0.77 32.00 8.63
N SER A 1056 -0.38 33.11 9.23
CA SER A 1056 0.87 33.25 9.97
C SER A 1056 0.72 34.24 11.12
N ASN A 1057 1.31 33.93 12.26
CA ASN A 1057 1.56 34.85 13.38
C ASN A 1057 3.06 35.00 13.66
N THR A 1058 3.89 34.58 12.70
CA THR A 1058 5.35 34.69 12.78
C THR A 1058 5.75 36.01 12.15
N SER A 1059 6.13 36.97 12.99
CA SER A 1059 6.54 38.31 12.58
C SER A 1059 7.57 38.28 11.44
N GLY A 1060 7.31 39.02 10.36
CA GLY A 1060 8.18 39.09 9.18
C GLY A 1060 7.92 38.03 8.11
N SER A 1061 7.04 37.04 8.33
CA SER A 1061 6.60 36.12 7.28
C SER A 1061 5.80 36.86 6.22
N THR A 1062 6.00 36.56 4.93
CA THR A 1062 5.31 37.25 3.84
C THR A 1062 4.52 36.31 2.95
N ALA A 1063 3.37 36.77 2.45
CA ALA A 1063 2.63 36.15 1.36
C ALA A 1063 2.59 37.14 0.20
N THR A 1064 3.02 36.71 -0.99
CA THR A 1064 3.13 37.57 -2.17
C THR A 1064 2.26 37.07 -3.31
N TRP A 1065 1.49 37.99 -3.92
CA TRP A 1065 0.72 37.78 -5.13
C TRP A 1065 1.27 38.66 -6.25
N ALA A 1066 1.80 38.05 -7.30
CA ALA A 1066 2.36 38.74 -8.46
C ALA A 1066 1.48 38.43 -9.70
N PRO A 1067 0.53 39.32 -10.07
CA PRO A 1067 -0.25 39.11 -11.28
C PRO A 1067 0.62 39.25 -12.53
N THR A 1068 0.20 38.60 -13.61
CA THR A 1068 0.65 38.92 -14.96
C THR A 1068 -0.42 39.75 -15.64
N LEU A 1069 -0.16 41.05 -15.84
CA LEU A 1069 -1.12 41.98 -16.41
C LEU A 1069 -0.87 42.15 -17.92
N ARG A 1070 -1.92 41.99 -18.73
CA ARG A 1070 -1.82 41.89 -20.20
C ARG A 1070 -1.83 43.24 -20.93
N ALA A 1071 -2.27 44.29 -20.25
CA ALA A 1071 -2.25 45.65 -20.75
C ALA A 1071 -1.90 46.59 -19.61
N ALA A 1072 -1.16 47.65 -19.93
CA ALA A 1072 -1.02 48.78 -19.04
C ALA A 1072 -2.41 49.43 -18.87
N ALA A 1073 -2.90 49.43 -17.63
CA ALA A 1073 -4.21 49.97 -17.30
C ALA A 1073 -4.26 50.31 -15.81
N THR A 1074 -5.32 51.02 -15.43
CA THR A 1074 -5.65 51.23 -14.03
C THR A 1074 -6.40 50.01 -13.52
N TYR A 1075 -5.93 49.44 -12.40
CA TYR A 1075 -6.57 48.31 -11.75
C TYR A 1075 -6.95 48.70 -10.32
N ARG A 1076 -8.20 48.39 -9.95
CA ARG A 1076 -8.61 48.28 -8.55
C ARG A 1076 -8.08 46.97 -8.00
N VAL A 1077 -7.36 47.05 -6.89
CA VAL A 1077 -6.76 45.89 -6.20
C VAL A 1077 -7.56 45.60 -4.95
N GLU A 1078 -7.96 44.36 -4.78
CA GLU A 1078 -8.79 43.89 -3.66
C GLU A 1078 -8.18 42.63 -3.03
N ALA A 1079 -8.30 42.49 -1.71
CA ALA A 1079 -7.89 41.29 -0.97
C ALA A 1079 -9.10 40.56 -0.41
N TRP A 1080 -9.15 39.23 -0.55
CA TRP A 1080 -10.13 38.41 0.17
C TRP A 1080 -9.62 38.14 1.58
N VAL A 1081 -10.44 38.51 2.57
CA VAL A 1081 -10.13 38.30 3.98
C VAL A 1081 -11.01 37.18 4.55
N PRO A 1082 -10.45 36.03 4.94
CA PRO A 1082 -11.22 34.97 5.60
C PRO A 1082 -11.82 35.44 6.93
N ALA A 1083 -13.06 35.06 7.21
CA ALA A 1083 -13.75 35.45 8.44
C ALA A 1083 -13.15 34.76 9.67
N SER A 1084 -12.55 35.54 10.57
CA SER A 1084 -12.08 35.05 11.86
C SER A 1084 -11.92 36.17 12.87
N THR A 1085 -12.38 35.94 14.09
CA THR A 1085 -12.20 36.85 15.22
C THR A 1085 -10.77 36.85 15.77
N SER A 1086 -9.94 35.88 15.39
CA SER A 1086 -8.55 35.78 15.82
C SER A 1086 -7.57 36.51 14.88
N SER A 1087 -8.07 37.14 13.81
CA SER A 1087 -7.24 37.81 12.82
C SER A 1087 -6.65 39.12 13.37
N THR A 1088 -5.59 39.62 12.74
CA THR A 1088 -5.04 40.95 13.04
C THR A 1088 -5.99 42.07 12.64
N THR A 1089 -6.07 43.13 13.44
CA THR A 1089 -6.77 44.38 13.08
C THR A 1089 -5.89 45.34 12.27
N ALA A 1090 -4.62 44.98 12.03
CA ALA A 1090 -3.64 45.80 11.33
C ALA A 1090 -2.78 44.97 10.37
N ALA A 1091 -3.40 44.31 9.39
CA ALA A 1091 -2.68 43.59 8.34
C ALA A 1091 -2.01 44.56 7.36
N ALA A 1092 -0.68 44.49 7.22
CA ALA A 1092 0.09 45.38 6.35
C ALA A 1092 0.24 44.80 4.94
N TYR A 1093 -0.39 45.45 3.96
CA TYR A 1093 -0.29 45.14 2.53
C TYR A 1093 0.57 46.18 1.80
N GLN A 1094 1.60 45.71 1.11
CA GLN A 1094 2.44 46.49 0.22
C GLN A 1094 2.06 46.22 -1.24
N ILE A 1095 1.72 47.27 -2.00
CA ILE A 1095 1.32 47.17 -3.40
C ILE A 1095 2.39 47.84 -4.27
N THR A 1096 3.09 47.07 -5.10
CA THR A 1096 3.99 47.59 -6.13
C THR A 1096 3.20 47.79 -7.42
N HIS A 1097 3.20 49.01 -7.96
CA HIS A 1097 2.48 49.42 -9.17
C HIS A 1097 3.39 50.31 -10.04
N ALA A 1098 2.90 50.78 -11.21
CA ALA A 1098 3.76 51.50 -12.18
C ALA A 1098 4.36 52.81 -11.65
N GLY A 1099 3.70 53.42 -10.66
CA GLY A 1099 4.12 54.68 -10.03
C GLY A 1099 4.95 54.51 -8.75
N GLY A 1100 5.35 53.28 -8.39
CA GLY A 1100 6.11 53.00 -7.17
C GLY A 1100 5.44 51.97 -6.26
N THR A 1101 5.55 52.16 -4.95
CA THR A 1101 4.98 51.26 -3.95
C THR A 1101 4.04 52.02 -3.00
N ALA A 1102 2.87 51.45 -2.72
CA ALA A 1102 1.92 51.93 -1.72
C ALA A 1102 1.82 50.93 -0.55
N GLN A 1103 1.43 51.43 0.63
CA GLN A 1103 1.17 50.62 1.83
C GLN A 1103 -0.27 50.84 2.29
N VAL A 1104 -0.95 49.76 2.64
CA VAL A 1104 -2.35 49.77 3.08
C VAL A 1104 -2.48 48.87 4.29
N THR A 1105 -3.11 49.38 5.36
CA THR A 1105 -3.42 48.59 6.55
C THR A 1105 -4.88 48.18 6.53
N VAL A 1106 -5.17 46.90 6.76
CA VAL A 1106 -6.54 46.35 6.76
C VAL A 1106 -6.84 45.70 8.11
N ASP A 1107 -8.01 46.05 8.67
CA ASP A 1107 -8.58 45.32 9.80
C ASP A 1107 -9.20 44.00 9.30
N GLN A 1108 -8.50 42.89 9.51
CA GLN A 1108 -8.96 41.58 9.04
C GLN A 1108 -10.07 40.97 9.92
N VAL A 1109 -10.31 41.51 11.13
CA VAL A 1109 -11.43 41.10 11.98
C VAL A 1109 -12.71 41.70 11.43
N ALA A 1110 -12.73 43.02 11.23
CA ALA A 1110 -13.89 43.72 10.66
C ALA A 1110 -14.14 43.37 9.18
N ALA A 1111 -13.10 42.91 8.47
CA ALA A 1111 -13.17 42.56 7.06
C ALA A 1111 -13.55 41.12 6.74
N GLY A 1112 -13.77 40.27 7.74
CA GLY A 1112 -13.98 38.84 7.56
C GLY A 1112 -15.08 38.46 6.55
N GLY A 1113 -14.78 37.51 5.66
CA GLY A 1113 -15.72 36.92 4.71
C GLY A 1113 -16.06 37.81 3.51
N THR A 1114 -15.24 38.83 3.22
CA THR A 1114 -15.51 39.80 2.16
C THR A 1114 -14.26 40.18 1.36
N TRP A 1115 -14.46 40.68 0.14
CA TRP A 1115 -13.40 41.36 -0.62
C TRP A 1115 -13.21 42.78 -0.08
N ARG A 1116 -11.95 43.17 0.15
CA ARG A 1116 -11.59 44.52 0.60
C ARG A 1116 -10.71 45.21 -0.42
N THR A 1117 -11.17 46.37 -0.89
CA THR A 1117 -10.37 47.25 -1.73
C THR A 1117 -9.16 47.75 -0.98
N LEU A 1118 -7.98 47.43 -1.50
CA LEU A 1118 -6.71 47.99 -1.04
C LEU A 1118 -6.49 49.38 -1.67
N GLY A 1119 -6.91 49.55 -2.92
CA GLY A 1119 -6.85 50.82 -3.64
C GLY A 1119 -6.89 50.62 -5.15
N THR A 1120 -6.60 51.69 -5.89
CA THR A 1120 -6.66 51.71 -7.36
C THR A 1120 -5.39 52.37 -7.89
N TRP A 1121 -4.67 51.68 -8.76
CA TRP A 1121 -3.38 52.17 -9.28
C TRP A 1121 -3.20 51.82 -10.75
N ALA A 1122 -2.39 52.63 -11.45
CA ALA A 1122 -1.88 52.27 -12.77
C ALA A 1122 -0.83 51.18 -12.64
N PHE A 1123 -0.99 50.11 -13.41
CA PHE A 1123 -0.01 49.04 -13.55
C PHE A 1123 0.52 48.99 -14.98
N ALA A 1124 1.80 48.68 -15.13
CA ALA A 1124 2.39 48.38 -16.41
C ALA A 1124 1.98 46.97 -16.86
N GLN A 1125 2.03 46.73 -18.17
CA GLN A 1125 1.97 45.38 -18.71
C GLN A 1125 3.16 44.55 -18.18
N GLY A 1126 2.92 43.29 -17.83
CA GLY A 1126 3.95 42.36 -17.35
C GLY A 1126 3.79 41.96 -15.89
N THR A 1127 4.91 41.63 -15.24
CA THR A 1127 4.99 40.96 -13.93
C THR A 1127 5.54 41.84 -12.81
N ALA A 1128 5.85 43.10 -13.10
CA ALA A 1128 6.44 44.03 -12.13
C ALA A 1128 5.48 44.40 -10.99
N GLY A 1129 4.16 44.34 -11.25
CA GLY A 1129 3.14 44.58 -10.24
C GLY A 1129 3.01 43.41 -9.26
N LYS A 1130 2.87 43.70 -7.96
CA LYS A 1130 2.65 42.67 -6.93
C LYS A 1130 2.02 43.25 -5.66
N VAL A 1131 1.42 42.37 -4.87
CA VAL A 1131 0.94 42.66 -3.51
C VAL A 1131 1.68 41.74 -2.54
N VAL A 1132 2.17 42.29 -1.42
CA VAL A 1132 2.85 41.54 -0.36
C VAL A 1132 2.12 41.80 0.95
N LEU A 1133 1.64 40.76 1.62
CA LEU A 1133 1.15 40.80 2.99
C LEU A 1133 2.29 40.40 3.93
N THR A 1134 2.55 41.22 4.95
CA THR A 1134 3.55 40.90 6.00
C THR A 1134 2.85 40.58 7.32
N ALA A 1135 3.16 39.42 7.89
CA ALA A 1135 2.61 38.98 9.18
C ALA A 1135 3.32 39.67 10.36
N GLY A 1136 2.54 40.03 11.38
CA GLY A 1136 3.03 40.48 12.69
C GLY A 1136 2.99 39.35 13.71
N THR A 1137 2.89 39.70 15.00
CA THR A 1137 2.77 38.73 16.11
C THR A 1137 1.35 38.19 16.32
N THR A 1138 0.36 38.80 15.68
CA THR A 1138 -1.05 38.35 15.62
C THR A 1138 -1.36 37.73 14.27
N PHE A 1139 -2.35 36.83 14.18
CA PHE A 1139 -2.63 36.06 12.96
C PHE A 1139 -3.00 36.93 11.75
N ALA A 1140 -2.08 37.07 10.81
CA ALA A 1140 -2.37 37.52 9.46
C ALA A 1140 -2.94 36.36 8.64
N ARG A 1141 -4.01 36.63 7.88
CA ARG A 1141 -4.65 35.66 6.99
C ARG A 1141 -4.42 36.03 5.54
N ALA A 1142 -4.03 35.06 4.72
CA ALA A 1142 -3.79 35.20 3.29
C ALA A 1142 -4.71 34.26 2.50
N ASN A 1143 -5.32 34.76 1.43
CA ASN A 1143 -6.02 33.91 0.47
C ASN A 1143 -5.84 34.46 -0.94
N ALA A 1144 -6.70 35.35 -1.41
CA ALA A 1144 -6.69 35.81 -2.79
C ALA A 1144 -6.49 37.32 -2.93
N ILE A 1145 -5.80 37.74 -3.99
CA ILE A 1145 -5.75 39.14 -4.45
C ILE A 1145 -6.36 39.22 -5.85
N ARG A 1146 -7.25 40.20 -6.03
CA ARG A 1146 -7.96 40.47 -7.28
C ARG A 1146 -7.56 41.84 -7.82
N PHE A 1147 -7.20 41.89 -9.10
CA PHE A 1147 -6.91 43.08 -9.87
C PHE A 1147 -8.01 43.25 -10.91
N THR A 1148 -8.90 44.21 -10.75
CA THR A 1148 -10.01 44.47 -11.65
C THR A 1148 -9.74 45.76 -12.44
N PRO A 1149 -9.71 45.73 -13.78
CA PRO A 1149 -9.59 46.94 -14.58
C PRO A 1149 -10.70 47.93 -14.23
N VAL A 1150 -10.37 49.21 -14.18
CA VAL A 1150 -11.34 50.29 -13.92
C VAL A 1150 -11.30 51.37 -14.98
#